data_AF-A0A1G3JKT1-F1
#
_entry.id   AF-A0A1G3JKT1-F1
#
_cell.length_a   1.000
_cell.length_b   1.000
_cell.length_c   1.000
_cell.angle_alpha   90.00
_cell.angle_beta   90.00
_cell.angle_gamma   90.00
#
_symmetry.space_group_name_H-M   'P 1'
#
loop_
_entity.id
_entity.type
_entity.pdbx_description
1 polymer ?
#
loop_
_entity_poly.entity_id
_entity_poly.type
_entity_poly.pdbx_seq_one_letter_code
_entity_poly.pdbx_strand_id
1 'polypeptide(L)'
;MAVSTTDTYSGPYAANGVTVAFPFTFKAVSAADVAVIFRASSGAETPVDDGGFTVALSDDGGTVTFATAPASTVGDVFVVSEPAFIQSVEFASGQPFLPSVVNEVNDRDVVRALYLKGKIDRSPQTPLGGGAESQFPVVNPDGSWGFSPGTGNDPAFRADAASTAPNKGAALVGVRGFGDAPSDTQSEITNLIAKTVSVRDHGATQDDGTTLQQAFFSAAAQSVIGHINTPPIYAAIPQPLSAEVFVPDGLYHLTEDVDCGGKNITWRCSDGARFTANSAQYLIGKIARRSRVSNAHPSGMLDGLSGTSAVTGGGRADEPAQVFGITSPEQLATIPTVDGVGSYSEFRSVALTHRSAATFTANTAILATAAPVKRLRVGMVVQTTHSPWCRGLLTGWSEDGLTLDVLDWRSEGTTDVVTPSNGGSPEVLVNVIHKGWGFNTNVILTGDGYADQGSGIEVGIINTVATPASAEATVGRTWGNDVVNLSGEKFCMGFIARGAGFEGFRAAGQDIGFNAAAFASLGYAAPTVGYNYDGAAIAFRQRSADGAVQFSVASGNIELGDQSVASTPFIDFHSSGSVNDYDARIISLGGDATSGNAAVQIVAAETVTNQLRPADDNLSSLGTGSYRWSVVWAATGTISTSDPRLKRFIDDQMMMAAAYRAVLSLNILPFQWLDAISEKGDDARIHIGVNAQDVLDAFAAEGLDAHRFALFCEDPEVEIIEIVTPVEIPEVEAIEKMRVVPVVEGDRVFMREQPVIVETPKTRSLPILNEDGSPFMRKVVSESIEDGQLVMTVGFEPATYDEPVMTTKDVVTYLEQPTGRTRLGIRYEQLAMLMIAAMRDVGSA
;
A
#
# COMPACT_ATOMS: atom_id res chain seq x y z
N MET A 1 43.00 -23.93 107.17
CA MET A 1 44.09 -22.94 107.05
C MET A 1 43.69 -21.97 105.94
N ALA A 2 44.23 -20.76 106.00
CA ALA A 2 43.88 -19.67 105.09
C ALA A 2 44.07 -20.04 103.61
N VAL A 3 43.22 -19.49 102.74
CA VAL A 3 43.33 -19.63 101.28
C VAL A 3 44.74 -19.20 100.81
N SER A 4 45.50 -20.14 100.24
CA SER A 4 46.94 -19.99 99.94
C SER A 4 47.24 -19.79 98.44
N THR A 5 46.22 -19.91 97.58
CA THR A 5 46.32 -19.81 96.11
C THR A 5 45.19 -18.92 95.56
N THR A 6 45.47 -18.23 94.45
CA THR A 6 44.49 -17.43 93.70
C THR A 6 43.85 -18.18 92.54
N ASP A 7 44.23 -19.45 92.32
CA ASP A 7 43.68 -20.26 91.25
C ASP A 7 42.18 -20.48 91.50
N THR A 8 41.40 -20.44 90.42
CA THR A 8 39.95 -20.72 90.46
C THR A 8 39.57 -21.93 89.60
N TYR A 9 40.56 -22.54 88.96
CA TYR A 9 40.41 -23.76 88.19
C TYR A 9 41.75 -24.50 88.09
N SER A 10 41.70 -25.76 87.69
CA SER A 10 42.87 -26.56 87.34
C SER A 10 42.60 -27.28 86.01
N GLY A 11 43.63 -27.34 85.16
CA GLY A 11 43.55 -27.79 83.76
C GLY A 11 44.24 -26.82 82.79
N PRO A 12 44.11 -27.00 81.47
CA PRO A 12 43.37 -28.08 80.80
C PRO A 12 43.98 -29.46 81.05
N TYR A 13 43.15 -30.44 81.37
CA TYR A 13 43.52 -31.85 81.34
C TYR A 13 42.94 -32.52 80.10
N ALA A 14 43.72 -33.29 79.36
CA ALA A 14 43.19 -34.00 78.20
C ALA A 14 42.24 -35.15 78.64
N ALA A 15 41.01 -35.17 78.12
CA ALA A 15 40.15 -36.35 78.21
C ALA A 15 40.70 -37.41 77.26
N ASN A 16 41.52 -38.34 77.75
CA ASN A 16 42.14 -39.37 76.92
C ASN A 16 41.33 -40.68 76.88
N GLY A 17 40.13 -40.72 77.47
CA GLY A 17 39.31 -41.92 77.60
C GLY A 17 39.83 -42.95 78.60
N VAL A 18 40.90 -42.64 79.36
CA VAL A 18 41.56 -43.57 80.30
C VAL A 18 41.74 -42.98 81.70
N THR A 19 42.11 -41.71 81.83
CA THR A 19 42.33 -41.04 83.11
C THR A 19 41.00 -40.77 83.80
N VAL A 20 40.86 -41.23 85.05
CA VAL A 20 39.66 -41.04 85.87
C VAL A 20 39.83 -40.03 87.00
N ALA A 21 41.06 -39.74 87.42
CA ALA A 21 41.35 -38.86 88.55
C ALA A 21 42.08 -37.60 88.09
N PHE A 22 41.54 -36.44 88.43
CA PHE A 22 42.04 -35.12 88.04
C PHE A 22 42.27 -34.29 89.31
N PRO A 23 43.53 -33.95 89.64
CA PRO A 23 43.81 -33.11 90.81
C PRO A 23 43.39 -31.67 90.55
N PHE A 24 43.11 -30.93 91.61
CA PHE A 24 42.95 -29.48 91.55
C PHE A 24 43.68 -28.81 92.71
N THR A 25 44.11 -27.58 92.49
CA THR A 25 45.00 -26.84 93.42
C THR A 25 44.27 -25.80 94.25
N PHE A 26 43.10 -25.33 93.80
CA PHE A 26 42.36 -24.26 94.50
C PHE A 26 41.65 -24.75 95.76
N LYS A 27 41.44 -23.85 96.73
CA LYS A 27 40.74 -24.19 97.98
C LYS A 27 39.22 -24.31 97.74
N ALA A 28 38.65 -25.42 98.19
CA ALA A 28 37.19 -25.61 98.30
C ALA A 28 36.82 -25.88 99.76
N VAL A 29 35.71 -25.29 100.23
CA VAL A 29 35.26 -25.44 101.62
C VAL A 29 34.45 -26.73 101.80
N SER A 30 33.74 -27.13 100.75
CA SER A 30 33.01 -28.39 100.67
C SER A 30 33.16 -29.01 99.27
N ALA A 31 32.89 -30.31 99.16
CA ALA A 31 32.90 -31.00 97.87
C ALA A 31 31.93 -30.37 96.85
N ALA A 32 30.85 -29.75 97.33
CA ALA A 32 29.86 -29.06 96.51
C ALA A 32 30.37 -27.72 95.94
N ASP A 33 31.51 -27.19 96.43
CA ASP A 33 32.12 -25.96 95.91
C ASP A 33 33.08 -26.23 94.73
N VAL A 34 33.06 -27.45 94.18
CA VAL A 34 33.89 -27.91 93.06
C VAL A 34 32.98 -28.43 91.96
N ALA A 35 33.14 -27.88 90.75
CA ALA A 35 32.45 -28.35 89.54
C ALA A 35 33.46 -28.81 88.47
N VAL A 36 32.96 -29.49 87.45
CA VAL A 36 33.78 -29.93 86.32
C VAL A 36 33.14 -29.49 85.01
N ILE A 37 33.97 -29.02 84.08
CA ILE A 37 33.54 -28.55 82.76
C ILE A 37 34.34 -29.28 81.69
N PHE A 38 33.66 -29.72 80.63
CA PHE A 38 34.29 -30.14 79.39
C PHE A 38 34.33 -28.99 78.39
N ARG A 39 35.47 -28.78 77.75
CA ARG A 39 35.63 -27.79 76.68
C ARG A 39 35.98 -28.49 75.37
N ALA A 40 35.06 -28.45 74.41
CA ALA A 40 35.28 -29.01 73.07
C ALA A 40 36.28 -28.16 72.26
N SER A 41 36.80 -28.71 71.16
CA SER A 41 37.69 -28.00 70.24
C SER A 41 37.07 -26.75 69.59
N SER A 42 35.73 -26.67 69.56
CA SER A 42 34.97 -25.49 69.14
C SER A 42 34.96 -24.37 70.18
N GLY A 43 35.51 -24.61 71.39
CA GLY A 43 35.44 -23.70 72.53
C GLY A 43 34.16 -23.79 73.35
N ALA A 44 33.21 -24.66 72.97
CA ALA A 44 31.97 -24.86 73.72
C ALA A 44 32.23 -25.54 75.08
N GLU A 45 31.75 -24.92 76.16
CA GLU A 45 31.84 -25.43 77.52
C GLU A 45 30.55 -26.14 77.95
N THR A 46 30.66 -27.36 78.46
CA THR A 46 29.53 -28.14 78.98
C THR A 46 29.80 -28.56 80.42
N PRO A 47 28.92 -28.21 81.40
CA PRO A 47 29.08 -28.66 82.77
C PRO A 47 28.85 -30.17 82.87
N VAL A 48 29.60 -30.82 83.75
CA VAL A 48 29.36 -32.21 84.14
C VAL A 48 28.41 -32.21 85.32
N ASP A 49 27.34 -33.00 85.26
CA ASP A 49 26.41 -33.16 86.38
C ASP A 49 27.14 -33.66 87.64
N ASP A 50 26.74 -33.18 88.82
CA ASP A 50 27.36 -33.51 90.12
C ASP A 50 27.38 -35.03 90.42
N GLY A 51 26.51 -35.82 89.78
CA GLY A 51 26.51 -37.29 89.87
C GLY A 51 27.57 -37.99 89.00
N GLY A 52 28.23 -37.26 88.11
CA GLY A 52 29.22 -37.79 87.16
C GLY A 52 30.63 -37.95 87.75
N PHE A 53 30.90 -37.36 88.91
CA PHE A 53 32.20 -37.40 89.58
C PHE A 53 32.06 -37.38 91.10
N THR A 54 33.14 -37.71 91.80
CA THR A 54 33.26 -37.56 93.26
C THR A 54 34.45 -36.68 93.58
N VAL A 55 34.36 -35.89 94.66
CA VAL A 55 35.41 -34.95 95.08
C VAL A 55 35.99 -35.41 96.41
N ALA A 56 37.31 -35.62 96.44
CA ALA A 56 38.06 -35.80 97.68
C ALA A 56 38.86 -34.52 97.96
N LEU A 57 38.55 -33.83 99.05
CA LEU A 57 39.26 -32.61 99.45
C LEU A 57 40.55 -32.93 100.20
N SER A 58 41.58 -32.11 99.98
CA SER A 58 42.79 -32.05 100.80
C SER A 58 42.90 -30.70 101.52
N ASP A 59 43.94 -30.54 102.35
CA ASP A 59 44.17 -29.27 103.08
C ASP A 59 44.29 -28.07 102.13
N ASP A 60 44.93 -28.27 100.97
CA ASP A 60 44.92 -27.38 99.81
C ASP A 60 44.57 -28.20 98.57
N GLY A 61 43.55 -27.80 97.81
CA GLY A 61 43.11 -28.54 96.63
C GLY A 61 42.28 -29.80 96.91
N GLY A 62 42.40 -30.75 95.99
CA GLY A 62 41.75 -32.05 96.10
C GLY A 62 41.88 -32.84 94.80
N THR A 63 41.08 -33.89 94.68
CA THR A 63 41.01 -34.70 93.47
C THR A 63 39.56 -34.99 93.12
N VAL A 64 39.21 -34.71 91.86
CA VAL A 64 37.97 -35.14 91.23
C VAL A 64 38.19 -36.52 90.62
N THR A 65 37.31 -37.48 90.92
CA THR A 65 37.39 -38.84 90.36
C THR A 65 36.08 -39.19 89.65
N PHE A 66 36.17 -39.58 88.38
CA PHE A 66 35.06 -40.08 87.57
C PHE A 66 34.90 -41.59 87.72
N ALA A 67 33.67 -42.09 87.72
CA ALA A 67 33.41 -43.53 87.68
C ALA A 67 33.75 -44.16 86.31
N THR A 68 33.69 -43.37 85.24
CA THR A 68 34.10 -43.74 83.88
C THR A 68 34.93 -42.61 83.30
N ALA A 69 36.08 -42.92 82.72
CA ALA A 69 36.99 -41.91 82.19
C ALA A 69 36.30 -41.07 81.10
N PRO A 70 36.42 -39.72 81.14
CA PRO A 70 35.85 -38.84 80.12
C PRO A 70 36.34 -39.23 78.71
N ALA A 71 35.41 -39.40 77.77
CA ALA A 71 35.70 -39.82 76.39
C ALA A 71 36.53 -38.75 75.65
N SER A 72 37.41 -39.16 74.74
CA SER A 72 38.26 -38.21 73.99
C SER A 72 37.51 -37.24 73.09
N THR A 73 36.24 -37.50 72.81
CA THR A 73 35.36 -36.62 72.05
C THR A 73 34.87 -35.41 72.83
N VAL A 74 35.02 -35.37 74.17
CA VAL A 74 34.55 -34.24 75.00
C VAL A 74 35.55 -33.08 75.06
N GLY A 75 36.79 -33.28 74.62
CA GLY A 75 37.85 -32.27 74.62
C GLY A 75 38.63 -32.18 75.95
N ASP A 76 38.83 -30.97 76.45
CA ASP A 76 39.60 -30.72 77.69
C ASP A 76 38.69 -30.78 78.92
N VAL A 77 39.20 -31.36 80.01
CA VAL A 77 38.59 -31.37 81.33
C VAL A 77 39.16 -30.24 82.18
N PHE A 78 38.29 -29.42 82.74
CA PHE A 78 38.61 -28.38 83.70
C PHE A 78 37.90 -28.66 85.02
N VAL A 79 38.66 -28.71 86.11
CA VAL A 79 38.08 -28.69 87.46
C VAL A 79 38.01 -27.23 87.89
N VAL A 80 36.84 -26.74 88.28
CA VAL A 80 36.60 -25.33 88.55
C VAL A 80 36.01 -25.12 89.95
N SER A 81 36.36 -23.99 90.57
CA SER A 81 35.73 -23.56 91.82
C SER A 81 34.33 -23.02 91.50
N GLU A 82 33.32 -23.49 92.24
CA GLU A 82 31.93 -23.03 92.13
C GLU A 82 31.33 -22.88 93.54
N PRO A 83 31.79 -21.88 94.33
CA PRO A 83 31.42 -21.77 95.73
C PRO A 83 29.96 -21.35 95.92
N ALA A 84 29.28 -21.93 96.92
CA ALA A 84 27.96 -21.46 97.30
C ALA A 84 28.01 -20.01 97.82
N PHE A 85 27.15 -19.13 97.31
CA PHE A 85 27.06 -17.73 97.77
C PHE A 85 26.20 -17.54 99.02
N ILE A 86 25.47 -18.58 99.44
CA ILE A 86 24.67 -18.57 100.67
C ILE A 86 25.60 -18.83 101.85
N GLN A 87 25.59 -17.93 102.84
CA GLN A 87 26.22 -18.15 104.13
C GLN A 87 25.12 -18.63 105.09
N SER A 88 25.24 -19.87 105.57
CA SER A 88 24.29 -20.48 106.51
C SER A 88 24.87 -20.69 107.92
N VAL A 89 26.08 -20.22 108.19
CA VAL A 89 26.76 -20.38 109.50
C VAL A 89 26.37 -19.19 110.39
N GLU A 90 25.51 -19.45 111.37
CA GLU A 90 25.08 -18.44 112.34
C GLU A 90 25.91 -18.50 113.63
N PHE A 91 26.38 -17.36 114.11
CA PHE A 91 27.06 -17.26 115.42
C PHE A 91 26.03 -17.09 116.53
N ALA A 92 25.79 -18.14 117.32
CA ALA A 92 24.92 -18.06 118.49
C ALA A 92 25.59 -17.28 119.65
N SER A 93 24.84 -16.36 120.26
CA SER A 93 25.32 -15.59 121.42
C SER A 93 25.58 -16.52 122.62
N GLY A 94 26.75 -16.38 123.26
CA GLY A 94 27.13 -17.13 124.46
C GLY A 94 27.86 -18.46 124.25
N GLN A 95 28.15 -18.85 123.00
CA GLN A 95 29.00 -20.03 122.70
C GLN A 95 30.51 -19.68 122.74
N PRO A 96 31.40 -20.66 123.01
CA PRO A 96 32.84 -20.47 122.92
C PRO A 96 33.27 -20.05 121.51
N PHE A 97 34.19 -19.11 121.39
CA PHE A 97 34.79 -18.73 120.11
C PHE A 97 35.62 -19.90 119.57
N LEU A 98 35.17 -20.51 118.48
CA LEU A 98 35.90 -21.57 117.77
C LEU A 98 36.58 -20.96 116.54
N PRO A 99 37.92 -20.76 116.55
CA PRO A 99 38.64 -20.20 115.40
C PRO A 99 38.44 -20.99 114.11
N SER A 100 38.16 -22.30 114.19
CA SER A 100 37.87 -23.14 113.01
C SER A 100 36.63 -22.70 112.25
N VAL A 101 35.54 -22.36 112.95
CA VAL A 101 34.26 -21.93 112.34
C VAL A 101 34.43 -20.54 111.70
N VAL A 102 35.14 -19.64 112.38
CA VAL A 102 35.40 -18.28 111.86
C VAL A 102 36.33 -18.31 110.66
N ASN A 103 37.39 -19.12 110.71
CA ASN A 103 38.29 -19.31 109.58
C ASN A 103 37.55 -19.92 108.39
N GLU A 104 36.64 -20.87 108.59
CA GLU A 104 35.83 -21.43 107.50
C GLU A 104 34.98 -20.35 106.80
N VAL A 105 34.33 -19.46 107.56
CA VAL A 105 33.54 -18.35 106.98
C VAL A 105 34.43 -17.38 106.20
N ASN A 106 35.57 -16.97 106.77
CA ASN A 106 36.50 -16.07 106.10
C ASN A 106 37.12 -16.70 104.84
N ASP A 107 37.49 -17.98 104.91
CA ASP A 107 38.04 -18.72 103.77
C ASP A 107 36.99 -18.83 102.66
N ARG A 108 35.72 -19.08 103.00
CA ARG A 108 34.61 -19.11 102.03
C ARG A 108 34.42 -17.77 101.34
N ASP A 109 34.54 -16.66 102.06
CA ASP A 109 34.43 -15.33 101.45
C ASP A 109 35.61 -15.01 100.52
N VAL A 110 36.83 -15.44 100.87
CA VAL A 110 37.98 -15.32 99.96
C VAL A 110 37.80 -16.16 98.70
N VAL A 111 37.31 -17.40 98.82
CA VAL A 111 37.04 -18.27 97.66
C VAL A 111 35.96 -17.65 96.74
N ARG A 112 34.89 -17.06 97.30
CA ARG A 112 33.87 -16.33 96.52
C ARG A 112 34.46 -15.11 95.80
N ALA A 113 35.33 -14.35 96.47
CA ALA A 113 35.97 -13.20 95.86
C ALA A 113 36.89 -13.61 94.69
N LEU A 114 37.64 -14.70 94.84
CA LEU A 114 38.46 -15.26 93.77
C LEU A 114 37.60 -15.75 92.60
N TYR A 115 36.51 -16.47 92.87
CA TYR A 115 35.54 -16.90 91.84
C TYR A 115 35.03 -15.71 91.01
N LEU A 116 34.55 -14.65 91.68
CA LEU A 116 34.06 -13.44 91.01
C LEU A 116 35.17 -12.76 90.20
N LYS A 117 36.38 -12.63 90.77
CA LYS A 117 37.54 -12.09 90.05
C LYS A 117 37.82 -12.89 88.77
N GLY A 118 37.82 -14.22 88.84
CA GLY A 118 38.05 -15.08 87.69
C GLY A 118 36.98 -14.97 86.60
N LYS A 119 35.72 -14.67 86.95
CA LYS A 119 34.66 -14.37 85.97
C LYS A 119 34.86 -12.98 85.34
N ILE A 120 35.24 -11.98 86.14
CA ILE A 120 35.48 -10.59 85.70
C ILE A 120 36.70 -10.50 84.78
N ASP A 121 37.79 -11.21 85.07
CA ASP A 121 39.03 -11.21 84.26
C ASP A 121 38.82 -11.83 82.87
N ARG A 122 37.80 -12.69 82.71
CA ARG A 122 37.43 -13.31 81.43
C ARG A 122 36.31 -12.59 80.68
N SER A 123 35.84 -11.45 81.21
CA SER A 123 34.81 -10.63 80.59
C SER A 123 35.42 -9.44 79.83
N PRO A 124 34.76 -8.87 78.81
CA PRO A 124 35.19 -7.61 78.21
C PRO A 124 35.20 -6.49 79.26
N GLN A 125 36.32 -5.78 79.40
CA GLN A 125 36.47 -4.68 80.35
C GLN A 125 36.66 -3.36 79.61
N THR A 126 35.78 -2.38 79.84
CA THR A 126 35.96 -1.02 79.33
C THR A 126 37.13 -0.32 80.05
N PRO A 127 38.02 0.39 79.33
CA PRO A 127 39.10 1.14 79.96
C PRO A 127 38.60 2.17 80.98
N LEU A 128 39.40 2.39 82.02
CA LEU A 128 39.11 3.36 83.08
C LEU A 128 39.16 4.78 82.50
N GLY A 129 38.00 5.45 82.43
CA GLY A 129 37.86 6.78 81.84
C GLY A 129 37.17 6.86 80.47
N GLY A 130 36.67 5.74 79.93
CA GLY A 130 36.07 5.69 78.57
C GLY A 130 37.11 5.40 77.48
N GLY A 131 36.69 5.29 76.21
CA GLY A 131 37.59 5.01 75.08
C GLY A 131 37.23 3.80 74.21
N ALA A 132 36.10 3.14 74.47
CA ALA A 132 35.58 2.03 73.66
C ALA A 132 34.27 2.41 72.92
N GLU A 133 33.93 3.70 72.89
CA GLU A 133 32.72 4.20 72.25
C GLU A 133 32.76 3.90 70.74
N SER A 134 31.69 3.31 70.21
CA SER A 134 31.58 2.89 68.80
C SER A 134 32.59 1.83 68.35
N GLN A 135 33.18 1.09 69.29
CA GLN A 135 34.05 -0.05 68.99
C GLN A 135 33.37 -1.37 69.41
N PHE A 136 33.68 -2.45 68.69
CA PHE A 136 33.20 -3.80 69.01
C PHE A 136 34.23 -4.53 69.88
N PRO A 137 33.81 -5.28 70.91
CA PRO A 137 34.71 -6.16 71.65
C PRO A 137 35.24 -7.26 70.73
N VAL A 138 36.55 -7.47 70.74
CA VAL A 138 37.25 -8.51 69.98
C VAL A 138 38.13 -9.33 70.93
N VAL A 139 38.41 -10.58 70.58
CA VAL A 139 39.42 -11.40 71.27
C VAL A 139 40.73 -11.28 70.50
N ASN A 140 41.78 -10.81 71.18
CA ASN A 140 43.11 -10.66 70.60
C ASN A 140 43.78 -12.03 70.41
N PRO A 141 44.83 -12.13 69.58
CA PRO A 141 45.56 -13.40 69.36
C PRO A 141 46.14 -14.03 70.63
N ASP A 142 46.37 -13.25 71.69
CA ASP A 142 46.83 -13.72 73.00
C ASP A 142 45.69 -14.18 73.94
N GLY A 143 44.44 -14.17 73.46
CA GLY A 143 43.24 -14.56 74.20
C GLY A 143 42.66 -13.47 75.11
N SER A 144 43.28 -12.28 75.17
CA SER A 144 42.74 -11.14 75.91
C SER A 144 41.60 -10.45 75.17
N TRP A 145 40.73 -9.75 75.90
CA TRP A 145 39.71 -8.88 75.29
C TRP A 145 40.31 -7.54 74.84
N GLY A 146 39.94 -7.08 73.64
CA GLY A 146 40.25 -5.77 73.09
C GLY A 146 39.02 -5.12 72.43
N PHE A 147 39.20 -3.95 71.83
CA PHE A 147 38.14 -3.23 71.11
C PHE A 147 38.62 -2.80 69.72
N SER A 148 37.77 -2.96 68.70
CA SER A 148 38.07 -2.67 67.30
C SER A 148 36.96 -1.85 66.63
N PRO A 149 37.29 -0.85 65.79
CA PRO A 149 36.30 0.10 65.24
C PRO A 149 35.34 -0.44 64.16
N GLY A 150 35.38 -1.72 63.77
CA GLY A 150 34.38 -2.32 62.87
C GLY A 150 34.37 -1.81 61.41
N THR A 151 34.87 -2.65 60.49
CA THR A 151 34.62 -2.68 59.02
C THR A 151 34.78 -1.39 58.19
N GLY A 152 35.94 -1.23 57.54
CA GLY A 152 36.14 -0.24 56.48
C GLY A 152 37.41 -0.38 55.64
N ASN A 153 38.41 -1.16 56.10
CA ASN A 153 39.71 -1.26 55.45
C ASN A 153 40.10 -2.71 55.12
N ASP A 154 39.21 -3.48 54.49
CA ASP A 154 39.58 -4.76 53.87
C ASP A 154 39.93 -4.55 52.39
N PRO A 155 41.22 -4.60 52.00
CA PRO A 155 41.63 -4.45 50.60
C PRO A 155 41.10 -5.58 49.71
N ALA A 156 40.87 -6.78 50.25
CA ALA A 156 40.43 -7.93 49.48
C ALA A 156 38.99 -7.75 48.98
N PHE A 157 38.06 -7.34 49.85
CA PHE A 157 36.70 -7.04 49.43
C PHE A 157 36.62 -5.90 48.40
N ARG A 158 37.41 -4.83 48.57
CA ARG A 158 37.42 -3.71 47.60
C ARG A 158 37.96 -4.12 46.24
N ALA A 159 39.00 -4.95 46.21
CA ALA A 159 39.54 -5.49 44.96
C ALA A 159 38.52 -6.42 44.27
N ASP A 160 37.79 -7.23 45.03
CA ASP A 160 36.76 -8.11 44.47
C ASP A 160 35.53 -7.34 43.97
N ALA A 161 35.08 -6.33 44.72
CA ALA A 161 33.95 -5.47 44.35
C ALA A 161 34.24 -4.56 43.15
N ALA A 162 35.50 -4.15 42.94
CA ALA A 162 35.93 -3.35 41.79
C ALA A 162 36.36 -4.21 40.57
N SER A 163 36.34 -5.54 40.69
CA SER A 163 36.78 -6.44 39.63
C SER A 163 35.85 -6.37 38.41
N THR A 164 36.44 -6.25 37.22
CA THR A 164 35.75 -6.27 35.92
C THR A 164 35.71 -7.67 35.29
N ALA A 165 36.02 -8.71 36.07
CA ALA A 165 36.01 -10.09 35.57
C ALA A 165 34.59 -10.51 35.10
N PRO A 166 34.47 -11.38 34.08
CA PRO A 166 33.17 -11.72 33.47
C PRO A 166 32.12 -12.32 34.43
N ASN A 167 32.56 -12.90 35.55
CA ASN A 167 31.70 -13.53 36.57
C ASN A 167 31.39 -12.61 37.76
N LYS A 168 31.59 -11.30 37.62
CA LYS A 168 31.35 -10.28 38.66
C LYS A 168 30.23 -9.32 38.25
N GLY A 169 29.95 -8.31 39.08
CA GLY A 169 28.92 -7.30 38.81
C GLY A 169 27.52 -7.90 38.60
N ALA A 170 26.92 -7.63 37.44
CA ALA A 170 25.58 -8.10 37.08
C ALA A 170 25.43 -9.64 37.06
N ALA A 171 26.52 -10.38 36.81
CA ALA A 171 26.49 -11.85 36.81
C ALA A 171 26.21 -12.43 38.21
N LEU A 172 26.50 -11.68 39.28
CA LEU A 172 26.24 -12.09 40.67
C LEU A 172 24.82 -11.74 41.14
N VAL A 173 24.04 -11.00 40.34
CA VAL A 173 22.69 -10.57 40.71
C VAL A 173 21.68 -11.48 40.02
N GLY A 174 21.02 -12.33 40.81
CA GLY A 174 19.90 -13.14 40.33
C GLY A 174 18.63 -12.31 40.24
N VAL A 175 17.92 -12.39 39.10
CA VAL A 175 16.60 -11.77 38.92
C VAL A 175 15.56 -12.86 38.68
N ARG A 176 14.41 -12.72 39.35
CA ARG A 176 13.22 -13.54 39.15
C ARG A 176 12.16 -12.69 38.47
N GLY A 177 11.49 -13.23 37.45
CA GLY A 177 10.35 -12.57 36.82
C GLY A 177 9.23 -12.34 37.83
N PHE A 178 8.52 -11.21 37.72
CA PHE A 178 7.31 -10.98 38.50
C PHE A 178 6.15 -11.76 37.87
N GLY A 179 5.80 -12.91 38.43
CA GLY A 179 4.63 -13.70 38.03
C GLY A 179 4.60 -15.09 38.70
N ASP A 180 3.43 -15.51 39.19
CA ASP A 180 3.19 -16.74 39.96
C ASP A 180 3.30 -18.06 39.13
N ALA A 181 4.29 -18.18 38.24
CA ALA A 181 4.53 -19.42 37.48
C ALA A 181 5.59 -20.31 38.17
N PRO A 182 5.32 -21.59 38.46
CA PRO A 182 6.24 -22.48 39.19
C PRO A 182 7.52 -22.89 38.44
N SER A 183 7.83 -22.33 37.27
CA SER A 183 8.92 -22.78 36.39
C SER A 183 9.99 -21.74 36.06
N ASP A 184 10.01 -20.57 36.69
CA ASP A 184 11.00 -19.55 36.37
C ASP A 184 12.39 -19.92 36.89
N THR A 185 13.21 -20.45 35.99
CA THR A 185 14.64 -20.65 36.16
C THR A 185 15.30 -19.32 36.54
N GLN A 186 16.07 -19.34 37.62
CA GLN A 186 16.84 -18.18 38.08
C GLN A 186 17.73 -17.70 36.93
N SER A 187 17.44 -16.52 36.37
CA SER A 187 18.23 -15.95 35.28
C SER A 187 19.11 -14.84 35.85
N GLU A 188 20.42 -14.90 35.61
CA GLU A 188 21.36 -13.84 35.97
C GLU A 188 21.01 -12.55 35.23
N ILE A 189 21.20 -11.37 35.86
CA ILE A 189 20.94 -10.07 35.20
C ILE A 189 21.69 -9.96 33.88
N THR A 190 22.89 -10.52 33.75
CA THR A 190 23.65 -10.57 32.50
C THR A 190 22.84 -11.19 31.36
N ASN A 191 22.12 -12.28 31.62
CA ASN A 191 21.27 -12.94 30.63
C ASN A 191 19.99 -12.14 30.32
N LEU A 192 19.55 -11.26 31.22
CA LEU A 192 18.43 -10.35 30.99
C LEU A 192 18.87 -9.10 30.20
N ILE A 193 20.01 -8.49 30.55
CA ILE A 193 20.62 -7.35 29.84
C ILE A 193 20.99 -7.77 28.41
N ALA A 194 21.51 -8.98 28.21
CA ALA A 194 21.82 -9.52 26.88
C ALA A 194 20.59 -9.71 25.96
N LYS A 195 19.35 -9.65 26.49
CA LYS A 195 18.13 -9.72 25.66
C LYS A 195 17.87 -8.44 24.87
N THR A 196 18.51 -7.32 25.20
CA THR A 196 18.37 -6.06 24.46
C THR A 196 19.72 -5.40 24.32
N VAL A 197 20.39 -5.65 23.19
CA VAL A 197 21.66 -5.01 22.85
C VAL A 197 21.39 -3.59 22.37
N SER A 198 21.99 -2.61 23.03
CA SER A 198 21.97 -1.21 22.65
C SER A 198 23.28 -0.81 21.98
N VAL A 199 23.21 0.15 21.05
CA VAL A 199 24.44 0.76 20.49
C VAL A 199 25.32 1.40 21.57
N ARG A 200 24.74 1.79 22.73
CA ARG A 200 25.48 2.33 23.87
C ARG A 200 26.26 1.28 24.66
N ASP A 201 25.84 0.01 24.63
CA ASP A 201 26.59 -1.07 25.28
C ASP A 201 27.96 -1.26 24.63
N HIS A 202 28.09 -0.79 23.39
CA HIS A 202 29.31 -0.81 22.60
C HIS A 202 30.04 0.54 22.58
N GLY A 203 29.60 1.54 23.36
CA GLY A 203 30.30 2.81 23.50
C GLY A 203 29.83 3.93 22.57
N ALA A 204 28.67 3.81 21.92
CA ALA A 204 28.10 4.94 21.18
C ALA A 204 27.82 6.12 22.14
N THR A 205 28.48 7.25 21.91
CA THR A 205 28.35 8.48 22.71
C THR A 205 27.45 9.50 22.00
N GLN A 206 26.81 10.39 22.76
CA GLN A 206 25.70 11.22 22.28
C GLN A 206 26.11 12.69 22.02
N ASP A 207 25.43 13.30 21.04
CA ASP A 207 25.02 14.73 20.97
C ASP A 207 25.90 15.77 20.30
N ASP A 208 27.05 15.42 19.71
CA ASP A 208 27.83 16.41 18.95
C ASP A 208 27.45 16.48 17.45
N GLY A 209 26.79 15.44 16.91
CA GLY A 209 26.48 15.33 15.49
C GLY A 209 27.70 15.30 14.58
N THR A 210 28.90 15.11 15.14
CA THR A 210 30.19 15.20 14.43
C THR A 210 31.06 13.97 14.64
N THR A 211 30.98 13.31 15.80
CA THR A 211 31.73 12.09 16.06
C THR A 211 31.13 10.93 15.29
N LEU A 212 31.96 10.21 14.53
CA LEU A 212 31.56 9.01 13.81
C LEU A 212 31.23 7.88 14.78
N GLN A 213 29.99 7.39 14.71
CA GLN A 213 29.49 6.33 15.60
C GLN A 213 29.47 4.94 14.93
N GLN A 214 29.97 4.87 13.69
CA GLN A 214 29.89 3.71 12.79
C GLN A 214 30.34 2.39 13.41
N ALA A 215 31.49 2.41 14.09
CA ALA A 215 32.11 1.23 14.67
C ALA A 215 31.24 0.65 15.81
N PHE A 216 30.60 1.51 16.60
CA PHE A 216 29.77 1.09 17.73
C PHE A 216 28.45 0.48 17.27
N PHE A 217 27.84 1.04 16.23
CA PHE A 217 26.65 0.46 15.59
C PHE A 217 26.94 -0.91 14.98
N SER A 218 28.09 -1.04 14.29
CA SER A 218 28.52 -2.31 13.70
C SER A 218 28.80 -3.36 14.79
N ALA A 219 29.50 -2.96 15.87
CA ALA A 219 29.77 -3.84 17.00
C ALA A 219 28.49 -4.34 17.69
N ALA A 220 27.47 -3.47 17.85
CA ALA A 220 26.17 -3.84 18.41
C ALA A 220 25.39 -4.81 17.52
N ALA A 221 25.37 -4.57 16.20
CA ALA A 221 24.70 -5.48 15.25
C ALA A 221 25.40 -6.84 15.14
N GLN A 222 26.73 -6.86 15.22
CA GLN A 222 27.51 -8.09 15.18
C GLN A 222 27.42 -8.88 16.50
N SER A 223 27.30 -8.22 17.65
CA SER A 223 27.23 -8.87 18.96
C SER A 223 25.86 -9.49 19.27
N VAL A 224 24.77 -8.88 18.80
CA VAL A 224 23.42 -9.37 19.09
C VAL A 224 23.19 -10.77 18.54
N ILE A 225 22.60 -11.66 19.34
CA ILE A 225 22.27 -13.03 18.91
C ILE A 225 21.13 -12.97 17.90
N GLY A 226 21.33 -13.58 16.73
CA GLY A 226 20.31 -13.67 15.69
C GLY A 226 19.59 -15.02 15.69
N HIS A 227 18.34 -15.01 15.26
CA HIS A 227 17.46 -16.20 15.22
C HIS A 227 16.83 -16.38 13.84
N ILE A 228 16.52 -17.63 13.48
CA ILE A 228 15.63 -17.92 12.35
C ILE A 228 14.20 -17.69 12.84
N ASN A 229 13.49 -16.75 12.21
CA ASN A 229 12.14 -16.35 12.61
C ASN A 229 11.03 -17.07 11.83
N THR A 230 11.35 -18.07 11.02
CA THR A 230 10.38 -18.78 10.17
C THR A 230 10.09 -20.21 10.68
N PRO A 231 8.89 -20.76 10.40
CA PRO A 231 8.56 -22.14 10.76
C PRO A 231 9.51 -23.19 10.15
N PRO A 232 9.72 -24.35 10.81
CA PRO A 232 10.66 -25.39 10.34
C PRO A 232 10.41 -25.93 8.93
N ILE A 233 9.17 -25.84 8.42
CA ILE A 233 8.82 -26.26 7.06
C ILE A 233 9.59 -25.48 5.98
N TYR A 234 10.12 -24.29 6.30
CA TYR A 234 10.92 -23.46 5.39
C TYR A 234 12.42 -23.62 5.58
N ALA A 235 12.88 -24.56 6.42
CA ALA A 235 14.30 -24.74 6.74
C ALA A 235 15.19 -25.10 5.53
N ALA A 236 14.59 -25.62 4.45
CA ALA A 236 15.30 -25.92 3.20
C ALA A 236 15.66 -24.66 2.38
N ILE A 237 15.09 -23.50 2.70
CA ILE A 237 15.41 -22.23 2.04
C ILE A 237 16.43 -21.49 2.90
N PRO A 238 17.60 -21.08 2.36
CA PRO A 238 18.57 -20.26 3.08
C PRO A 238 17.95 -18.93 3.52
N GLN A 239 18.16 -18.55 4.78
CA GLN A 239 17.58 -17.34 5.38
C GLN A 239 18.61 -16.61 6.23
N PRO A 240 18.53 -15.27 6.35
CA PRO A 240 19.38 -14.52 7.23
C PRO A 240 18.90 -14.67 8.68
N LEU A 241 19.83 -14.61 9.63
CA LEU A 241 19.47 -14.51 11.05
C LEU A 241 18.85 -13.13 11.31
N SER A 242 17.70 -13.09 11.97
CA SER A 242 17.03 -11.86 12.37
C SER A 242 17.41 -11.49 13.80
N ALA A 243 17.71 -10.22 14.04
CA ALA A 243 18.06 -9.70 15.36
C ALA A 243 17.57 -8.26 15.55
N GLU A 244 17.61 -7.77 16.77
CA GLU A 244 17.12 -6.44 17.14
C GLU A 244 18.16 -5.66 17.94
N VAL A 245 18.41 -4.41 17.55
CA VAL A 245 19.35 -3.50 18.24
C VAL A 245 18.59 -2.25 18.65
N PHE A 246 18.71 -1.86 19.92
CA PHE A 246 18.10 -0.64 20.45
C PHE A 246 18.97 0.59 20.18
N VAL A 247 18.34 1.66 19.71
CA VAL A 247 18.96 2.97 19.47
C VAL A 247 18.27 4.00 20.38
N PRO A 248 18.90 4.37 21.51
CA PRO A 248 18.34 5.35 22.45
C PRO A 248 18.44 6.79 21.93
N ASP A 249 17.88 7.74 22.67
CA ASP A 249 17.83 9.15 22.25
C ASP A 249 19.24 9.71 22.00
N GLY A 250 19.38 10.66 21.05
CA GLY A 250 20.64 11.33 20.76
C GLY A 250 20.81 11.68 19.28
N LEU A 251 21.79 12.54 18.95
CA LEU A 251 22.15 12.86 17.57
C LEU A 251 23.36 12.02 17.10
N TYR A 252 23.14 11.12 16.14
CA TYR A 252 24.13 10.19 15.61
C TYR A 252 24.64 10.57 14.21
N HIS A 253 25.95 10.49 14.00
CA HIS A 253 26.60 10.71 12.70
C HIS A 253 27.17 9.41 12.14
N LEU A 254 26.76 9.07 10.91
CA LEU A 254 27.18 7.89 10.15
C LEU A 254 27.51 8.34 8.72
N THR A 255 28.53 7.75 8.11
CA THR A 255 29.01 8.14 6.77
C THR A 255 29.11 6.98 5.79
N GLU A 256 28.95 5.74 6.26
CA GLU A 256 29.02 4.52 5.44
C GLU A 256 28.14 3.42 6.02
N ASP A 257 27.85 2.36 5.26
CA ASP A 257 26.98 1.27 5.71
C ASP A 257 27.46 0.62 7.01
N VAL A 258 26.52 0.38 7.94
CA VAL A 258 26.74 -0.37 9.18
C VAL A 258 26.86 -1.85 8.86
N ASP A 259 27.95 -2.46 9.32
CA ASP A 259 28.15 -3.89 9.13
C ASP A 259 27.32 -4.67 10.15
N CYS A 260 26.35 -5.42 9.64
CA CYS A 260 25.45 -6.23 10.44
C CYS A 260 25.91 -7.69 10.58
N GLY A 261 27.08 -8.04 10.05
CA GLY A 261 27.56 -9.42 10.04
C GLY A 261 26.64 -10.38 9.27
N GLY A 262 26.02 -9.90 8.18
CA GLY A 262 25.07 -10.69 7.37
C GLY A 262 23.68 -10.91 8.00
N LYS A 263 23.39 -10.32 9.17
CA LYS A 263 22.09 -10.43 9.87
C LYS A 263 21.08 -9.40 9.40
N ASN A 264 19.80 -9.75 9.46
CA ASN A 264 18.69 -8.82 9.30
C ASN A 264 18.42 -8.10 10.64
N ILE A 265 18.90 -6.87 10.75
CA ILE A 265 18.75 -6.05 11.96
C ILE A 265 17.46 -5.24 11.89
N THR A 266 16.68 -5.29 12.97
CA THR A 266 15.68 -4.27 13.29
C THR A 266 16.29 -3.27 14.26
N TRP A 267 16.53 -2.05 13.80
CA TRP A 267 16.97 -0.92 14.60
C TRP A 267 15.76 -0.30 15.30
N ARG A 268 15.58 -0.61 16.59
CA ARG A 268 14.52 0.02 17.40
C ARG A 268 14.97 1.38 17.89
N CYS A 269 14.60 2.40 17.14
CA CYS A 269 14.89 3.78 17.49
C CYS A 269 13.83 4.32 18.45
N SER A 270 14.29 4.84 19.57
CA SER A 270 13.51 5.74 20.43
C SER A 270 13.09 7.02 19.67
N ASP A 271 12.08 7.73 20.18
CA ASP A 271 11.52 8.90 19.50
C ASP A 271 12.52 10.08 19.41
N GLY A 272 13.48 10.17 20.34
CA GLY A 272 14.55 11.17 20.33
C GLY A 272 15.84 10.74 19.63
N ALA A 273 15.92 9.54 19.05
CA ALA A 273 17.05 9.11 18.24
C ALA A 273 17.03 9.82 16.88
N ARG A 274 18.02 10.69 16.64
CA ARG A 274 18.17 11.53 15.44
C ARG A 274 19.46 11.18 14.71
N PHE A 275 19.46 11.42 13.41
CA PHE A 275 20.60 11.19 12.53
C PHE A 275 20.91 12.50 11.82
N THR A 276 22.20 12.81 11.64
CA THR A 276 22.62 13.93 10.78
C THR A 276 22.09 13.76 9.35
N ALA A 277 22.04 14.84 8.56
CA ALA A 277 21.41 14.84 7.24
C ALA A 277 21.79 13.60 6.40
N ASN A 278 20.78 12.78 6.06
CA ASN A 278 20.86 11.53 5.29
C ASN A 278 21.72 10.40 5.91
N SER A 279 22.18 10.48 7.16
CA SER A 279 23.02 9.41 7.72
C SER A 279 22.26 8.16 8.15
N ALA A 280 20.94 8.23 8.34
CA ALA A 280 20.11 7.07 8.68
C ALA A 280 20.08 5.99 7.58
N GLN A 281 20.34 6.36 6.32
CA GLN A 281 20.39 5.43 5.17
C GLN A 281 21.47 4.34 5.29
N TYR A 282 22.44 4.58 6.17
CA TYR A 282 23.54 3.66 6.44
C TYR A 282 23.17 2.58 7.48
N LEU A 283 22.03 2.69 8.15
CA LEU A 283 21.48 1.63 8.99
C LEU A 283 20.88 0.54 8.10
N ILE A 284 21.65 -0.52 7.85
CA ILE A 284 21.20 -1.61 7.00
C ILE A 284 20.21 -2.48 7.77
N GLY A 285 18.99 -2.61 7.23
CA GLY A 285 17.90 -3.34 7.84
C GLY A 285 16.66 -2.48 8.06
N LYS A 286 15.77 -2.94 8.95
CA LYS A 286 14.52 -2.25 9.28
C LYS A 286 14.76 -1.23 10.37
N ILE A 287 14.32 0.00 10.17
CA ILE A 287 14.27 1.01 11.24
C ILE A 287 12.84 1.05 11.76
N ALA A 288 12.66 0.73 13.03
CA ALA A 288 11.38 0.71 13.72
C ALA A 288 11.33 1.82 14.77
N ARG A 289 10.35 2.70 14.64
CA ARG A 289 9.98 3.75 15.60
C ARG A 289 8.57 3.48 16.10
N ARG A 290 8.14 4.20 17.13
CA ARG A 290 6.82 4.00 17.76
C ARG A 290 5.64 4.05 16.77
N SER A 291 5.71 4.91 15.75
CA SER A 291 4.61 5.14 14.79
C SER A 291 4.98 4.85 13.34
N ARG A 292 6.21 4.42 13.05
CA ARG A 292 6.74 4.25 11.69
C ARG A 292 7.68 3.06 11.62
N VAL A 293 7.59 2.34 10.50
CA VAL A 293 8.59 1.37 10.08
C VAL A 293 9.12 1.76 8.71
N SER A 294 10.43 1.78 8.54
CA SER A 294 11.04 1.99 7.21
C SER A 294 12.10 0.93 6.94
N ASN A 295 12.24 0.54 5.68
CA ASN A 295 13.29 -0.37 5.23
C ASN A 295 13.73 0.01 3.81
N ALA A 296 14.92 0.60 3.66
CA ALA A 296 15.43 1.07 2.37
C ALA A 296 15.69 -0.08 1.37
N HIS A 297 16.00 -1.28 1.85
CA HIS A 297 16.30 -2.43 0.99
C HIS A 297 15.64 -3.69 1.56
N PRO A 298 14.41 -4.02 1.14
CA PRO A 298 13.78 -5.28 1.53
C PRO A 298 14.65 -6.44 1.03
N SER A 299 14.97 -7.35 1.94
CA SER A 299 15.76 -8.55 1.70
C SER A 299 15.04 -9.75 2.33
N GLY A 300 14.80 -10.80 1.53
CA GLY A 300 14.18 -12.04 2.02
C GLY A 300 12.66 -11.99 2.23
N MET A 301 12.09 -13.12 2.69
CA MET A 301 10.65 -13.41 2.78
C MET A 301 10.08 -13.23 4.20
N LEU A 302 8.74 -13.13 4.32
CA LEU A 302 7.92 -13.12 5.56
C LEU A 302 7.96 -11.81 6.39
N ASP A 303 8.07 -11.88 7.73
CA ASP A 303 7.62 -10.90 8.76
C ASP A 303 8.11 -9.44 8.66
N GLY A 304 8.88 -9.09 7.62
CA GLY A 304 9.25 -7.72 7.28
C GLY A 304 8.12 -6.82 6.76
N LEU A 305 6.86 -7.27 6.73
CA LEU A 305 5.81 -6.70 5.85
C LEU A 305 4.50 -6.19 6.53
N SER A 306 4.42 -5.93 7.84
CA SER A 306 3.27 -5.20 8.46
C SER A 306 3.60 -4.66 9.89
N GLY A 307 2.95 -3.67 10.53
CA GLY A 307 2.02 -2.60 10.12
C GLY A 307 2.04 -1.38 11.11
N THR A 308 2.49 -0.23 10.59
CA THR A 308 2.38 1.24 10.90
C THR A 308 3.09 1.92 9.69
N SER A 309 3.08 3.25 9.48
CA SER A 309 3.49 3.86 8.19
C SER A 309 4.75 3.20 7.61
N ALA A 310 4.62 2.52 6.46
CA ALA A 310 5.61 1.60 5.94
C ALA A 310 6.16 2.12 4.61
N VAL A 311 7.41 2.57 4.63
CA VAL A 311 8.19 2.87 3.42
C VAL A 311 9.16 1.71 3.21
N THR A 312 8.97 0.94 2.14
CA THR A 312 9.80 -0.24 1.86
C THR A 312 10.44 -0.13 0.47
N GLY A 313 11.77 -0.26 0.41
CA GLY A 313 12.56 -0.10 -0.80
C GLY A 313 12.91 1.36 -1.11
N GLY A 314 13.76 1.60 -2.10
CA GLY A 314 14.29 2.94 -2.43
C GLY A 314 15.58 3.23 -1.65
N GLY A 315 16.59 3.82 -2.28
CA GLY A 315 17.92 4.05 -1.68
C GLY A 315 17.98 5.06 -0.51
N ARG A 316 16.89 5.28 0.24
CA ARG A 316 16.78 6.24 1.35
C ARG A 316 16.08 5.58 2.55
N ALA A 317 16.72 5.53 3.71
CA ALA A 317 16.14 4.96 4.95
C ALA A 317 15.64 6.05 5.90
N ASP A 318 14.64 5.73 6.74
CA ASP A 318 14.04 6.62 7.74
C ASP A 318 13.28 7.85 7.17
N GLU A 319 12.88 7.81 5.89
CA GLU A 319 12.05 8.87 5.29
C GLU A 319 10.63 8.88 5.92
N PRO A 320 10.07 10.07 6.24
CA PRO A 320 8.67 10.18 6.60
C PRO A 320 7.77 9.84 5.41
N ALA A 321 6.55 9.40 5.69
CA ALA A 321 5.52 9.35 4.65
C ALA A 321 5.41 10.73 4.00
N GLN A 322 5.26 10.79 2.66
CA GLN A 322 5.18 12.05 1.91
C GLN A 322 3.83 12.77 2.08
N VAL A 323 3.23 12.67 3.27
CA VAL A 323 1.97 13.29 3.65
C VAL A 323 2.27 14.71 4.11
N PHE A 324 1.56 15.70 3.57
CA PHE A 324 1.73 17.11 3.95
C PHE A 324 3.18 17.64 3.75
N GLY A 325 3.89 17.10 2.75
CA GLY A 325 5.35 17.18 2.52
C GLY A 325 5.97 18.55 2.23
N ILE A 326 5.75 19.52 3.12
CA ILE A 326 6.42 20.81 3.12
C ILE A 326 7.80 20.72 3.77
N THR A 327 8.77 21.45 3.23
CA THR A 327 10.14 21.54 3.72
C THR A 327 10.44 22.86 4.44
N SER A 328 9.50 23.82 4.42
CA SER A 328 9.58 25.06 5.21
C SER A 328 8.19 25.62 5.55
N PRO A 329 8.05 26.42 6.62
CA PRO A 329 6.79 27.04 7.00
C PRO A 329 6.18 27.96 5.93
N GLU A 330 7.00 28.57 5.07
CA GLU A 330 6.53 29.47 4.01
C GLU A 330 5.67 28.74 2.96
N GLN A 331 5.89 27.43 2.78
CA GLN A 331 5.13 26.60 1.84
C GLN A 331 3.68 26.34 2.29
N LEU A 332 3.33 26.64 3.55
CA LEU A 332 1.92 26.61 4.02
C LEU A 332 1.04 27.61 3.27
N ALA A 333 1.61 28.71 2.75
CA ALA A 333 0.88 29.73 2.02
C ALA A 333 0.49 29.30 0.60
N THR A 334 1.08 28.21 0.09
CA THR A 334 0.93 27.78 -1.31
C THR A 334 0.07 26.53 -1.49
N ILE A 335 -0.30 25.86 -0.41
CA ILE A 335 -1.08 24.61 -0.47
C ILE A 335 -2.57 24.86 -0.23
N PRO A 336 -3.47 24.31 -1.05
CA PRO A 336 -4.91 24.56 -0.94
C PRO A 336 -5.58 23.73 0.17
N THR A 337 -4.96 22.63 0.60
CA THR A 337 -5.49 21.68 1.59
C THR A 337 -4.37 21.13 2.48
N VAL A 338 -4.76 20.60 3.63
CA VAL A 338 -3.85 19.88 4.56
C VAL A 338 -4.24 18.41 4.61
N ASP A 339 -3.26 17.51 4.62
CA ASP A 339 -3.50 16.08 4.47
C ASP A 339 -3.46 15.36 5.83
N GLY A 340 -4.36 14.39 6.02
CA GLY A 340 -4.35 13.48 7.16
C GLY A 340 -4.51 12.04 6.67
N VAL A 341 -3.65 11.14 7.14
CA VAL A 341 -3.59 9.75 6.65
C VAL A 341 -3.59 8.78 7.84
N GLY A 342 -4.54 7.84 7.85
CA GLY A 342 -4.66 6.82 8.90
C GLY A 342 -3.66 5.65 8.75
N SER A 343 -3.28 5.31 7.52
CA SER A 343 -2.27 4.30 7.20
C SER A 343 -1.58 4.63 5.88
N TYR A 344 -0.25 4.53 5.85
CA TYR A 344 0.56 4.78 4.65
C TYR A 344 1.39 3.54 4.33
N SER A 345 1.33 3.07 3.09
CA SER A 345 2.16 1.97 2.60
C SER A 345 2.73 2.33 1.24
N GLU A 346 4.04 2.18 1.11
CA GLU A 346 4.77 2.45 -0.12
C GLU A 346 5.80 1.35 -0.37
N PHE A 347 5.89 0.92 -1.64
CA PHE A 347 6.93 0.05 -2.13
C PHE A 347 7.71 0.70 -3.28
N ARG A 348 9.03 0.80 -3.15
CA ARG A 348 9.94 1.24 -4.22
C ARG A 348 10.85 0.08 -4.63
N SER A 349 10.69 -0.43 -5.84
CA SER A 349 11.60 -1.48 -6.34
C SER A 349 12.95 -0.88 -6.72
N VAL A 350 14.04 -1.41 -6.17
CA VAL A 350 15.41 -1.08 -6.60
C VAL A 350 16.27 -2.32 -6.48
N ALA A 351 17.04 -2.63 -7.53
CA ALA A 351 18.08 -3.65 -7.44
C ALA A 351 19.19 -3.16 -6.50
N LEU A 352 19.74 -4.05 -5.66
CA LEU A 352 20.84 -3.69 -4.79
C LEU A 352 22.10 -3.38 -5.61
N THR A 353 22.35 -4.18 -6.64
CA THR A 353 23.44 -3.94 -7.57
C THR A 353 23.26 -4.68 -8.90
N HIS A 354 23.79 -4.08 -9.96
CA HIS A 354 24.04 -4.68 -11.27
C HIS A 354 25.57 -4.77 -11.49
N ARG A 355 26.06 -5.95 -11.87
CA ARG A 355 27.49 -6.21 -12.07
C ARG A 355 27.73 -6.84 -13.43
N SER A 356 28.52 -6.16 -14.26
CA SER A 356 28.95 -6.66 -15.56
C SER A 356 30.14 -7.62 -15.41
N ALA A 357 30.34 -8.48 -16.42
CA ALA A 357 31.45 -9.42 -16.52
C ALA A 357 31.58 -10.41 -15.33
N ALA A 358 30.47 -11.06 -14.97
CA ALA A 358 30.49 -12.14 -14.00
C ALA A 358 30.94 -13.48 -14.64
N THR A 359 31.44 -14.42 -13.85
CA THR A 359 31.68 -15.81 -14.24
C THR A 359 30.90 -16.73 -13.30
N PHE A 360 30.07 -17.59 -13.85
CA PHE A 360 29.19 -18.50 -13.12
C PHE A 360 29.77 -19.90 -13.06
N THR A 361 29.64 -20.52 -11.89
CA THR A 361 29.80 -21.96 -11.70
C THR A 361 28.44 -22.55 -11.28
N ALA A 362 28.40 -23.85 -10.98
CA ALA A 362 27.18 -24.49 -10.48
C ALA A 362 26.66 -23.86 -9.16
N ASN A 363 27.56 -23.27 -8.35
CA ASN A 363 27.23 -22.77 -7.01
C ASN A 363 27.83 -21.40 -6.70
N THR A 364 28.38 -20.68 -7.68
CA THR A 364 28.94 -19.34 -7.44
C THR A 364 28.72 -18.38 -8.59
N ALA A 365 28.73 -17.08 -8.28
CA ALA A 365 28.98 -16.00 -9.23
C ALA A 365 30.24 -15.24 -8.82
N ILE A 366 31.24 -15.22 -9.70
CA ILE A 366 32.49 -14.48 -9.54
C ILE A 366 32.35 -13.16 -10.28
N LEU A 367 32.57 -12.05 -9.60
CA LEU A 367 32.30 -10.69 -10.09
C LEU A 367 33.61 -9.99 -10.46
N ALA A 368 33.59 -9.19 -11.52
CA ALA A 368 34.70 -8.29 -11.84
C ALA A 368 34.77 -7.06 -10.91
N THR A 369 33.67 -6.72 -10.24
CA THR A 369 33.58 -5.63 -9.27
C THR A 369 32.82 -6.09 -8.04
N ALA A 370 33.37 -5.82 -6.87
CA ALA A 370 32.84 -6.29 -5.60
C ALA A 370 31.37 -5.88 -5.40
N ALA A 371 30.56 -6.82 -4.90
CA ALA A 371 29.24 -6.52 -4.36
C ALA A 371 29.37 -5.75 -3.03
N PRO A 372 28.39 -4.92 -2.66
CA PRO A 372 28.40 -4.22 -1.37
C PRO A 372 28.15 -5.21 -0.22
N VAL A 373 29.22 -5.84 0.29
CA VAL A 373 29.16 -6.97 1.25
C VAL A 373 28.32 -6.67 2.49
N LYS A 374 28.38 -5.43 3.01
CA LYS A 374 27.61 -4.99 4.19
C LYS A 374 26.08 -5.03 3.97
N ARG A 375 25.64 -4.98 2.70
CA ARG A 375 24.22 -5.04 2.30
C ARG A 375 23.76 -6.44 1.89
N LEU A 376 24.67 -7.39 1.71
CA LEU A 376 24.32 -8.76 1.32
C LEU A 376 23.65 -9.52 2.46
N ARG A 377 22.69 -10.38 2.14
CA ARG A 377 21.99 -11.25 3.09
C ARG A 377 21.79 -12.63 2.46
N VAL A 378 21.95 -13.67 3.27
CA VAL A 378 21.57 -15.03 2.89
C VAL A 378 20.10 -15.03 2.47
N GLY A 379 19.76 -15.77 1.41
CA GLY A 379 18.42 -15.83 0.83
C GLY A 379 18.09 -14.73 -0.18
N MET A 380 19.00 -13.77 -0.44
CA MET A 380 18.81 -12.81 -1.54
C MET A 380 18.76 -13.53 -2.89
N VAL A 381 17.85 -13.09 -3.76
CA VAL A 381 17.74 -13.61 -5.13
C VAL A 381 18.81 -12.97 -6.00
N VAL A 382 19.64 -13.80 -6.63
CA VAL A 382 20.57 -13.40 -7.68
C VAL A 382 20.05 -13.88 -9.03
N GLN A 383 20.21 -13.07 -10.08
CA GLN A 383 19.71 -13.40 -11.43
C GLN A 383 20.70 -13.00 -12.51
N THR A 384 20.88 -13.85 -13.52
CA THR A 384 21.58 -13.47 -14.76
C THR A 384 20.70 -12.58 -15.67
N THR A 385 21.32 -11.72 -16.48
CA THR A 385 20.60 -10.82 -17.40
C THR A 385 20.37 -11.41 -18.79
N HIS A 386 21.15 -12.42 -19.19
CA HIS A 386 21.03 -13.07 -20.50
C HIS A 386 19.86 -14.06 -20.57
N SER A 387 19.41 -14.39 -21.79
CA SER A 387 18.31 -15.35 -22.02
C SER A 387 18.86 -16.76 -22.35
N PRO A 388 18.26 -17.85 -21.82
CA PRO A 388 17.30 -17.84 -20.72
C PRO A 388 17.98 -17.35 -19.44
N TRP A 389 17.27 -16.56 -18.64
CA TRP A 389 17.82 -16.09 -17.38
C TRP A 389 17.89 -17.24 -16.37
N CYS A 390 18.87 -17.20 -15.48
CA CYS A 390 19.03 -18.15 -14.39
C CYS A 390 18.89 -17.42 -13.05
N ARG A 391 18.23 -18.03 -12.07
CA ARG A 391 18.09 -17.52 -10.69
C ARG A 391 18.70 -18.46 -9.67
N GLY A 392 19.26 -17.90 -8.62
CA GLY A 392 19.73 -18.64 -7.45
C GLY A 392 19.51 -17.87 -6.16
N LEU A 393 19.75 -18.54 -5.04
CA LEU A 393 19.67 -17.96 -3.70
C LEU A 393 21.07 -17.80 -3.12
N LEU A 394 21.38 -16.61 -2.62
CA LEU A 394 22.66 -16.33 -1.96
C LEU A 394 22.77 -17.13 -0.66
N THR A 395 23.91 -17.79 -0.43
CA THR A 395 24.21 -18.60 0.76
C THR A 395 25.42 -18.07 1.53
N GLY A 396 26.27 -17.29 0.87
CA GLY A 396 27.51 -16.75 1.41
C GLY A 396 28.17 -15.82 0.40
N TRP A 397 29.28 -15.22 0.79
CA TRP A 397 30.11 -14.39 -0.07
C TRP A 397 31.53 -14.30 0.50
N SER A 398 32.50 -14.04 -0.37
CA SER A 398 33.87 -13.75 0.03
C SER A 398 33.98 -12.38 0.71
N GLU A 399 34.97 -12.21 1.57
CA GLU A 399 35.20 -10.98 2.34
C GLU A 399 35.43 -9.75 1.43
N ASP A 400 36.05 -9.95 0.27
CA ASP A 400 36.26 -8.92 -0.76
C ASP A 400 35.02 -8.62 -1.62
N GLY A 401 33.94 -9.39 -1.45
CA GLY A 401 32.70 -9.25 -2.22
C GLY A 401 32.81 -9.63 -3.70
N LEU A 402 33.91 -10.25 -4.13
CA LEU A 402 34.11 -10.67 -5.52
C LEU A 402 33.50 -12.04 -5.82
N THR A 403 33.24 -12.87 -4.82
CA THR A 403 32.59 -14.17 -5.00
C THR A 403 31.30 -14.21 -4.20
N LEU A 404 30.20 -14.56 -4.88
CA LEU A 404 28.90 -14.82 -4.28
C LEU A 404 28.65 -16.32 -4.29
N ASP A 405 28.39 -16.91 -3.13
CA ASP A 405 28.01 -18.32 -3.02
C ASP A 405 26.50 -18.46 -3.23
N VAL A 406 26.12 -19.35 -4.13
CA VAL A 406 24.74 -19.54 -4.59
C VAL A 406 24.35 -20.99 -4.35
N LEU A 407 23.20 -21.22 -3.74
CA LEU A 407 22.72 -22.56 -3.40
C LEU A 407 22.75 -23.49 -4.61
N ASP A 408 22.03 -23.10 -5.66
CA ASP A 408 22.05 -23.66 -7.00
C ASP A 408 21.44 -22.64 -7.97
N TRP A 409 21.60 -22.85 -9.27
CA TRP A 409 20.96 -22.04 -10.30
C TRP A 409 19.85 -22.80 -11.00
N ARG A 410 18.73 -22.11 -11.23
CA ARG A 410 17.56 -22.61 -11.98
C ARG A 410 17.31 -21.73 -13.19
N SER A 411 17.19 -22.34 -14.36
CA SER A 411 16.87 -21.64 -15.62
C SER A 411 15.41 -21.24 -15.67
N GLU A 412 15.10 -20.16 -16.36
CA GLU A 412 13.74 -19.80 -16.74
C GLU A 412 12.99 -21.00 -17.34
N GLY A 413 11.79 -21.27 -16.81
CA GLY A 413 10.90 -22.31 -17.34
C GLY A 413 11.26 -23.75 -16.96
N THR A 414 12.32 -23.98 -16.18
CA THR A 414 12.70 -25.34 -15.75
C THR A 414 12.85 -25.45 -14.24
N THR A 415 12.76 -26.69 -13.74
CA THR A 415 13.12 -27.02 -12.35
C THR A 415 14.55 -27.53 -12.23
N ASP A 416 15.28 -27.64 -13.34
CA ASP A 416 16.59 -28.29 -13.36
C ASP A 416 17.66 -27.38 -12.76
N VAL A 417 18.60 -27.99 -12.04
CA VAL A 417 19.83 -27.32 -11.63
C VAL A 417 20.74 -27.19 -12.84
N VAL A 418 21.17 -25.97 -13.13
CA VAL A 418 22.02 -25.65 -14.29
C VAL A 418 23.27 -24.91 -13.85
N THR A 419 24.25 -24.80 -14.75
CA THR A 419 25.31 -23.79 -14.66
C THR A 419 24.97 -22.70 -15.67
N PRO A 420 24.79 -21.44 -15.25
CA PRO A 420 24.51 -20.35 -16.18
C PRO A 420 25.62 -20.22 -17.24
N SER A 421 25.25 -19.76 -18.43
CA SER A 421 26.22 -19.58 -19.52
C SER A 421 27.23 -18.48 -19.18
N ASN A 422 28.51 -18.76 -19.45
CA ASN A 422 29.58 -17.79 -19.35
C ASN A 422 29.85 -17.03 -20.67
N GLY A 423 29.10 -17.32 -21.73
CA GLY A 423 29.24 -16.65 -23.02
C GLY A 423 28.59 -15.26 -23.05
N GLY A 424 29.19 -14.31 -23.78
CA GLY A 424 28.54 -13.04 -24.14
C GLY A 424 28.53 -11.96 -23.05
N SER A 425 29.64 -11.75 -22.34
CA SER A 425 29.78 -10.73 -21.28
C SER A 425 28.66 -10.79 -20.23
N PRO A 426 28.51 -11.92 -19.53
CA PRO A 426 27.31 -12.18 -18.78
C PRO A 426 27.30 -11.37 -17.47
N GLU A 427 26.13 -10.87 -17.10
CA GLU A 427 25.97 -9.97 -15.96
C GLU A 427 25.06 -10.60 -14.90
N VAL A 428 25.18 -10.12 -13.67
CA VAL A 428 24.34 -10.56 -12.56
C VAL A 428 23.71 -9.38 -11.84
N LEU A 429 22.44 -9.55 -11.50
CA LEU A 429 21.67 -8.66 -10.64
C LEU A 429 21.56 -9.30 -9.25
N VAL A 430 21.76 -8.51 -8.21
CA VAL A 430 21.64 -8.95 -6.81
C VAL A 430 20.44 -8.28 -6.14
N ASN A 431 19.65 -9.08 -5.43
CA ASN A 431 18.38 -8.70 -4.79
C ASN A 431 17.31 -8.27 -5.81
N VAL A 432 17.01 -9.15 -6.76
CA VAL A 432 16.09 -8.87 -7.86
C VAL A 432 14.63 -8.98 -7.43
N ILE A 433 13.85 -7.93 -7.70
CA ILE A 433 12.40 -7.88 -7.45
C ILE A 433 11.67 -7.42 -8.72
N HIS A 434 11.09 -8.36 -9.47
CA HIS A 434 10.36 -8.08 -10.71
C HIS A 434 8.90 -7.69 -10.51
N LYS A 435 8.35 -7.96 -9.33
CA LYS A 435 6.95 -7.67 -9.00
C LYS A 435 6.87 -7.06 -7.60
N GLY A 436 6.36 -5.84 -7.54
CA GLY A 436 6.07 -5.14 -6.29
C GLY A 436 4.58 -5.22 -5.95
N TRP A 437 4.28 -5.35 -4.66
CA TRP A 437 2.93 -5.15 -4.13
C TRP A 437 2.99 -4.05 -3.07
N GLY A 438 2.25 -2.97 -3.27
CA GLY A 438 2.06 -1.96 -2.22
C GLY A 438 1.09 -2.45 -1.13
N PHE A 439 0.07 -3.20 -1.52
CA PHE A 439 -0.92 -3.79 -0.63
C PHE A 439 -1.51 -5.05 -1.27
N ASN A 440 -1.67 -6.14 -0.51
CA ASN A 440 -2.23 -7.40 -1.01
C ASN A 440 -3.12 -8.07 0.05
N THR A 441 -4.38 -8.32 -0.28
CA THR A 441 -5.38 -8.91 0.62
C THR A 441 -5.95 -10.18 0.02
N ASN A 442 -6.00 -11.25 0.80
CA ASN A 442 -6.61 -12.52 0.39
C ASN A 442 -7.65 -12.94 1.44
N VAL A 443 -8.83 -13.37 0.99
CA VAL A 443 -9.83 -14.02 1.83
C VAL A 443 -10.18 -15.36 1.20
N ILE A 444 -10.05 -16.42 1.99
CA ILE A 444 -10.20 -17.80 1.55
C ILE A 444 -11.26 -18.44 2.43
N LEU A 445 -12.40 -18.80 1.83
CA LEU A 445 -13.40 -19.64 2.46
C LEU A 445 -13.11 -21.09 2.08
N THR A 446 -13.02 -21.98 3.05
CA THR A 446 -12.74 -23.40 2.83
C THR A 446 -13.99 -24.22 3.17
N GLY A 447 -14.16 -25.38 2.52
CA GLY A 447 -15.34 -26.22 2.71
C GLY A 447 -15.45 -26.87 4.10
N ASP A 448 -14.35 -26.90 4.86
CA ASP A 448 -14.26 -27.31 6.26
C ASP A 448 -14.28 -26.12 7.23
N GLY A 449 -14.32 -24.89 6.71
CA GLY A 449 -14.42 -23.66 7.49
C GLY A 449 -15.87 -23.33 7.88
N TYR A 450 -16.03 -22.59 8.98
CA TYR A 450 -17.35 -22.16 9.48
C TYR A 450 -17.81 -20.81 8.90
N ALA A 451 -16.97 -20.12 8.13
CA ALA A 451 -17.30 -18.81 7.57
C ALA A 451 -18.07 -18.97 6.25
N ASP A 452 -19.32 -18.53 6.23
CA ASP A 452 -20.19 -18.57 5.04
C ASP A 452 -20.01 -17.36 4.10
N GLN A 453 -19.27 -16.33 4.55
CA GLN A 453 -19.07 -15.07 3.84
C GLN A 453 -17.68 -14.50 4.10
N GLY A 454 -17.16 -13.72 3.17
CA GLY A 454 -15.84 -13.08 3.30
C GLY A 454 -15.75 -11.81 2.46
N SER A 455 -15.04 -10.80 2.99
CA SER A 455 -14.77 -9.53 2.30
C SER A 455 -13.27 -9.30 2.21
N GLY A 456 -12.75 -9.23 0.99
CA GLY A 456 -11.31 -9.01 0.74
C GLY A 456 -10.83 -7.63 1.20
N ILE A 457 -11.60 -6.60 0.87
CA ILE A 457 -11.42 -5.21 1.29
C ILE A 457 -12.82 -4.62 1.50
N GLU A 458 -13.08 -4.07 2.68
CA GLU A 458 -14.28 -3.30 2.97
C GLU A 458 -13.89 -1.86 3.33
N VAL A 459 -14.41 -0.89 2.57
CA VAL A 459 -14.13 0.54 2.76
C VAL A 459 -15.42 1.24 3.22
N GLY A 460 -15.51 1.54 4.51
CA GLY A 460 -16.62 2.30 5.08
C GLY A 460 -16.34 3.81 5.04
N ILE A 461 -17.22 4.57 4.39
CA ILE A 461 -17.11 6.04 4.29
C ILE A 461 -18.35 6.67 4.88
N ILE A 462 -18.14 7.62 5.81
CA ILE A 462 -19.20 8.39 6.44
C ILE A 462 -18.91 9.86 6.20
N ASN A 463 -19.79 10.54 5.43
CA ASN A 463 -19.72 11.97 5.22
C ASN A 463 -20.83 12.67 6.00
N THR A 464 -20.45 13.42 7.04
CA THR A 464 -21.36 14.23 7.84
C THR A 464 -21.21 15.74 7.59
N VAL A 465 -20.39 16.14 6.61
CA VAL A 465 -20.07 17.56 6.35
C VAL A 465 -21.18 18.19 5.53
N ALA A 466 -21.43 17.67 4.32
CA ALA A 466 -22.50 18.10 3.43
C ALA A 466 -22.64 17.09 2.29
N THR A 467 -23.83 16.97 1.71
CA THR A 467 -24.00 16.33 0.41
C THR A 467 -23.27 17.15 -0.65
N PRO A 468 -22.31 16.58 -1.41
CA PRO A 468 -21.63 17.29 -2.49
C PRO A 468 -22.63 17.76 -3.54
N ALA A 469 -22.46 18.99 -4.05
CA ALA A 469 -23.30 19.52 -5.12
C ALA A 469 -23.05 18.85 -6.49
N SER A 470 -21.85 18.28 -6.67
CA SER A 470 -21.45 17.49 -7.84
C SER A 470 -20.26 16.58 -7.47
N ALA A 471 -19.82 15.71 -8.38
CA ALA A 471 -18.62 14.89 -8.20
C ALA A 471 -17.33 15.75 -8.07
N GLU A 472 -17.39 16.99 -8.56
CA GLU A 472 -16.30 17.98 -8.59
C GLU A 472 -16.45 19.08 -7.54
N ALA A 473 -17.42 19.00 -6.63
CA ALA A 473 -17.60 19.98 -5.55
C ALA A 473 -16.49 19.85 -4.50
N THR A 474 -15.84 20.93 -4.06
CA THR A 474 -14.74 20.86 -3.08
C THR A 474 -15.22 20.65 -1.64
N VAL A 475 -16.49 20.96 -1.34
CA VAL A 475 -17.09 20.81 -0.01
C VAL A 475 -17.84 19.49 0.07
N GLY A 476 -17.58 18.71 1.12
CA GLY A 476 -18.27 17.44 1.39
C GLY A 476 -17.83 16.26 0.50
N ARG A 477 -16.84 16.43 -0.39
CA ARG A 477 -16.39 15.34 -1.29
C ARG A 477 -15.71 14.21 -0.52
N THR A 478 -16.04 12.97 -0.87
CA THR A 478 -15.39 11.77 -0.36
C THR A 478 -15.16 10.76 -1.47
N TRP A 479 -14.02 10.08 -1.46
CA TRP A 479 -13.67 9.06 -2.46
C TRP A 479 -13.63 7.65 -1.84
N GLY A 480 -14.34 6.71 -2.49
CA GLY A 480 -14.32 5.28 -2.18
C GLY A 480 -12.96 4.64 -2.45
N ASN A 481 -12.48 4.83 -3.67
CA ASN A 481 -11.20 4.36 -4.16
C ASN A 481 -10.67 5.42 -5.12
N ASP A 482 -9.57 6.07 -4.75
CA ASP A 482 -8.93 7.12 -5.56
C ASP A 482 -7.62 6.60 -6.16
N VAL A 483 -7.58 6.51 -7.49
CA VAL A 483 -6.44 5.96 -8.23
C VAL A 483 -5.77 7.11 -8.98
N VAL A 484 -4.67 7.62 -8.40
CA VAL A 484 -3.97 8.81 -8.89
C VAL A 484 -2.64 8.45 -9.54
N ASN A 485 -2.35 9.05 -10.69
CA ASN A 485 -1.02 9.04 -11.29
C ASN A 485 -0.32 10.38 -11.03
N LEU A 486 0.71 10.35 -10.19
CA LEU A 486 1.50 11.53 -9.84
C LEU A 486 2.73 11.72 -10.75
N SER A 487 2.90 10.87 -11.77
CA SER A 487 4.02 10.93 -12.72
C SER A 487 3.56 11.37 -14.11
N GLY A 488 4.50 11.82 -14.94
CA GLY A 488 4.24 12.11 -16.35
C GLY A 488 4.03 10.86 -17.23
N GLU A 489 4.39 9.67 -16.71
CA GLU A 489 4.27 8.40 -17.43
C GLU A 489 2.92 7.74 -17.17
N LYS A 490 2.36 7.02 -18.14
CA LYS A 490 1.02 6.41 -18.01
C LYS A 490 1.07 5.07 -17.26
N PHE A 491 0.05 4.79 -16.44
CA PHE A 491 -0.22 3.45 -15.89
C PHE A 491 -1.27 2.72 -16.74
N CYS A 492 -1.26 1.37 -16.75
CA CYS A 492 -2.07 0.60 -17.68
C CYS A 492 -3.57 0.57 -17.35
N MET A 493 -3.95 0.32 -16.08
CA MET A 493 -5.34 0.19 -15.64
C MET A 493 -5.49 0.54 -14.15
N GLY A 494 -6.62 1.16 -13.77
CA GLY A 494 -6.92 1.51 -12.37
C GLY A 494 -7.70 0.46 -11.58
N PHE A 495 -8.42 -0.44 -12.27
CA PHE A 495 -9.11 -1.57 -11.68
C PHE A 495 -9.12 -2.75 -12.66
N ILE A 496 -8.95 -3.98 -12.15
CA ILE A 496 -8.98 -5.20 -12.95
C ILE A 496 -9.63 -6.32 -12.15
N ALA A 497 -10.73 -6.89 -12.64
CA ALA A 497 -11.26 -8.18 -12.19
C ALA A 497 -10.79 -9.29 -13.14
N ARG A 498 -10.31 -10.42 -12.60
CA ARG A 498 -9.87 -11.60 -13.38
C ARG A 498 -10.51 -12.87 -12.85
N GLY A 499 -10.89 -13.78 -13.76
CA GLY A 499 -11.56 -15.05 -13.44
C GLY A 499 -13.08 -14.99 -13.61
N ALA A 500 -13.77 -16.08 -13.26
CA ALA A 500 -15.23 -16.13 -13.31
C ALA A 500 -15.82 -15.34 -12.14
N GLY A 501 -16.65 -14.34 -12.43
CA GLY A 501 -17.38 -13.54 -11.45
C GLY A 501 -18.85 -13.38 -11.85
N PHE A 502 -19.72 -13.14 -10.87
CA PHE A 502 -21.15 -12.88 -11.12
C PHE A 502 -21.42 -11.41 -11.43
N GLU A 503 -20.81 -10.49 -10.68
CA GLU A 503 -21.00 -9.04 -10.79
C GLU A 503 -19.63 -8.34 -10.60
N GLY A 504 -19.27 -7.40 -11.49
CA GLY A 504 -18.02 -6.65 -11.39
C GLY A 504 -18.12 -5.39 -10.52
N PHE A 505 -19.23 -4.66 -10.66
CA PHE A 505 -19.53 -3.45 -9.90
C PHE A 505 -21.04 -3.38 -9.68
N ARG A 506 -21.49 -3.01 -8.48
CA ARG A 506 -22.91 -2.86 -8.12
C ARG A 506 -23.12 -1.62 -7.27
N ALA A 507 -24.02 -0.75 -7.71
CA ALA A 507 -24.62 0.29 -6.87
C ALA A 507 -26.04 -0.16 -6.47
N ALA A 508 -26.36 -0.12 -5.18
CA ALA A 508 -27.70 -0.44 -4.66
C ALA A 508 -28.27 0.80 -3.94
N GLY A 509 -29.14 1.56 -4.61
CA GLY A 509 -29.67 2.84 -4.13
C GLY A 509 -30.21 3.72 -5.26
N GLN A 510 -30.59 4.98 -4.96
CA GLN A 510 -31.23 5.93 -5.89
C GLN A 510 -30.28 6.87 -6.66
N ASP A 511 -28.96 6.67 -6.60
CA ASP A 511 -27.97 7.61 -7.17
C ASP A 511 -27.15 7.05 -8.35
N ILE A 512 -26.26 7.89 -8.90
CA ILE A 512 -25.39 7.64 -10.07
C ILE A 512 -24.48 6.41 -9.84
N GLY A 513 -24.60 5.40 -10.71
CA GLY A 513 -23.81 4.16 -10.61
C GLY A 513 -22.42 4.21 -11.25
N PHE A 514 -22.23 4.94 -12.35
CA PHE A 514 -20.94 5.13 -13.04
C PHE A 514 -20.95 6.49 -13.78
N ASN A 515 -19.86 7.25 -13.67
CA ASN A 515 -19.63 8.52 -14.37
C ASN A 515 -18.21 8.55 -14.93
N ALA A 516 -18.04 8.97 -16.18
CA ALA A 516 -16.75 9.27 -16.77
C ALA A 516 -16.80 10.63 -17.50
N ALA A 517 -16.30 11.67 -16.83
CA ALA A 517 -16.20 13.03 -17.35
C ALA A 517 -14.77 13.39 -17.81
N ALA A 518 -14.65 14.19 -18.87
CA ALA A 518 -13.37 14.72 -19.33
C ALA A 518 -12.96 15.97 -18.53
N PHE A 519 -11.73 15.98 -18.00
CA PHE A 519 -11.15 17.16 -17.35
C PHE A 519 -10.50 18.07 -18.40
N ALA A 520 -11.12 19.21 -18.71
CA ALA A 520 -10.55 20.23 -19.60
C ALA A 520 -9.40 21.03 -18.97
N SER A 521 -9.12 20.90 -17.67
CA SER A 521 -8.25 21.83 -16.94
C SER A 521 -6.73 21.53 -16.98
N LEU A 522 -6.27 20.52 -17.74
CA LEU A 522 -4.85 20.13 -17.78
C LEU A 522 -4.19 20.22 -19.16
N GLY A 523 -4.79 20.91 -20.14
CA GLY A 523 -4.10 21.28 -21.38
C GLY A 523 -3.75 20.12 -22.33
N TYR A 524 -4.30 18.93 -22.13
CA TYR A 524 -4.15 17.82 -23.08
C TYR A 524 -5.09 18.01 -24.27
N ALA A 525 -4.52 18.11 -25.47
CA ALA A 525 -5.26 18.15 -26.71
C ALA A 525 -6.01 16.83 -26.95
N ALA A 526 -7.34 16.93 -27.07
CA ALA A 526 -8.32 15.90 -27.38
C ALA A 526 -8.59 14.83 -26.29
N PRO A 527 -9.54 15.06 -25.36
CA PRO A 527 -10.05 13.98 -24.53
C PRO A 527 -11.02 13.11 -25.36
N THR A 528 -10.62 11.87 -25.66
CA THR A 528 -11.57 10.79 -25.98
C THR A 528 -11.72 9.93 -24.74
N VAL A 529 -12.77 10.17 -23.95
CA VAL A 529 -13.23 9.29 -22.87
C VAL A 529 -14.75 9.27 -22.91
N GLY A 530 -15.38 8.09 -22.82
CA GLY A 530 -16.83 7.99 -22.67
C GLY A 530 -17.23 6.94 -21.64
N TYR A 531 -18.10 7.33 -20.70
CA TYR A 531 -19.50 6.87 -20.53
C TYR A 531 -20.20 7.73 -19.46
N ASN A 532 -21.37 8.32 -19.78
CA ASN A 532 -22.21 9.06 -18.83
C ASN A 532 -23.58 8.37 -18.62
N TYR A 533 -24.07 8.37 -17.37
CA TYR A 533 -25.40 7.88 -16.97
C TYR A 533 -25.97 8.74 -15.83
N ASP A 534 -27.27 9.06 -15.86
CA ASP A 534 -27.94 9.80 -14.76
C ASP A 534 -29.35 9.26 -14.42
N GLY A 535 -29.39 8.21 -13.58
CA GLY A 535 -30.52 7.69 -12.76
C GLY A 535 -31.79 7.15 -13.50
N ALA A 536 -32.67 6.29 -12.95
CA ALA A 536 -32.54 5.28 -11.89
C ALA A 536 -32.92 3.89 -12.49
N ALA A 537 -31.89 3.06 -12.74
CA ALA A 537 -31.80 1.70 -13.34
C ALA A 537 -31.92 1.61 -14.89
N ILE A 538 -31.24 0.75 -15.69
CA ILE A 538 -30.00 -0.08 -15.62
C ILE A 538 -29.14 0.32 -16.86
N ALA A 539 -27.81 0.51 -16.72
CA ALA A 539 -26.96 1.06 -17.79
C ALA A 539 -26.61 0.06 -18.94
N PHE A 540 -26.19 -1.18 -18.63
CA PHE A 540 -25.96 -2.26 -19.61
C PHE A 540 -26.21 -3.61 -18.93
N ARG A 541 -27.06 -4.48 -19.48
CA ARG A 541 -27.27 -5.86 -18.97
C ARG A 541 -27.46 -6.83 -20.13
N GLN A 542 -26.57 -7.81 -20.24
CA GLN A 542 -26.82 -9.02 -21.02
C GLN A 542 -27.50 -10.05 -20.12
N ARG A 543 -28.74 -10.44 -20.42
CA ARG A 543 -29.34 -11.63 -19.79
C ARG A 543 -28.89 -12.85 -20.58
N SER A 544 -28.14 -13.74 -19.93
CA SER A 544 -27.76 -15.02 -20.51
C SER A 544 -28.95 -16.00 -20.48
N ALA A 545 -29.76 -15.96 -21.55
CA ALA A 545 -30.57 -17.09 -22.01
C ALA A 545 -30.98 -16.94 -23.50
N ASP A 546 -31.09 -15.71 -24.00
CA ASP A 546 -31.63 -15.36 -25.32
C ASP A 546 -30.66 -14.54 -26.20
N GLY A 547 -29.53 -14.07 -25.65
CA GLY A 547 -28.52 -13.31 -26.40
C GLY A 547 -28.88 -11.85 -26.65
N ALA A 548 -29.94 -11.34 -26.02
CA ALA A 548 -30.36 -9.95 -26.18
C ALA A 548 -29.47 -8.98 -25.37
N VAL A 549 -29.04 -7.90 -26.02
CA VAL A 549 -28.44 -6.73 -25.36
C VAL A 549 -29.55 -5.69 -25.16
N GLN A 550 -29.88 -5.38 -23.91
CA GLN A 550 -30.96 -4.44 -23.59
C GLN A 550 -30.41 -3.09 -23.13
N PHE A 551 -30.84 -2.02 -23.79
CA PHE A 551 -30.75 -0.63 -23.30
C PHE A 551 -32.11 -0.26 -22.70
N SER A 552 -32.18 -0.07 -21.37
CA SER A 552 -33.44 0.19 -20.67
C SER A 552 -33.34 1.46 -19.83
N VAL A 553 -34.13 2.46 -20.18
CA VAL A 553 -34.31 3.70 -19.41
C VAL A 553 -35.71 3.69 -18.79
N ALA A 554 -35.81 3.81 -17.46
CA ALA A 554 -37.11 3.70 -16.77
C ALA A 554 -38.08 4.84 -17.12
N SER A 555 -37.56 6.05 -17.34
CA SER A 555 -38.33 7.25 -17.74
C SER A 555 -37.45 8.30 -18.45
N GLY A 556 -36.29 7.90 -18.98
CA GLY A 556 -35.31 8.78 -19.62
C GLY A 556 -35.39 8.75 -21.15
N ASN A 557 -34.70 9.69 -21.80
CA ASN A 557 -34.58 9.73 -23.26
C ASN A 557 -33.29 9.01 -23.70
N ILE A 558 -33.25 8.58 -24.98
CA ILE A 558 -32.01 8.14 -25.64
C ILE A 558 -31.68 9.20 -26.69
N GLU A 559 -30.51 9.81 -26.55
CA GLU A 559 -30.00 10.80 -27.51
C GLU A 559 -28.80 10.23 -28.27
N LEU A 560 -28.78 10.44 -29.59
CA LEU A 560 -27.72 10.00 -30.49
C LEU A 560 -27.24 11.22 -31.29
N GLY A 561 -25.94 11.52 -31.22
CA GLY A 561 -25.31 12.68 -31.87
C GLY A 561 -24.72 13.69 -30.90
N ASP A 562 -23.92 14.63 -31.42
CA ASP A 562 -23.32 15.72 -30.66
C ASP A 562 -24.32 16.89 -30.54
N GLN A 563 -24.50 17.45 -29.33
CA GLN A 563 -25.43 18.57 -29.08
C GLN A 563 -24.84 19.95 -29.44
N SER A 564 -23.54 20.02 -29.70
CA SER A 564 -22.77 21.24 -29.96
C SER A 564 -22.25 21.35 -31.39
N VAL A 565 -22.22 20.24 -32.14
CA VAL A 565 -21.75 20.18 -33.52
C VAL A 565 -22.76 19.45 -34.40
N ALA A 566 -23.14 20.07 -35.52
CA ALA A 566 -23.99 19.42 -36.52
C ALA A 566 -23.35 18.11 -37.01
N SER A 567 -24.08 17.01 -36.91
CA SER A 567 -23.63 15.67 -37.29
C SER A 567 -24.80 14.83 -37.82
N THR A 568 -24.48 13.72 -38.48
CA THR A 568 -25.47 12.80 -39.09
C THR A 568 -25.46 11.45 -38.38
N PRO A 569 -25.96 11.34 -37.14
CA PRO A 569 -25.97 10.09 -36.40
C PRO A 569 -26.88 9.05 -37.06
N PHE A 570 -26.48 7.78 -37.00
CA PHE A 570 -27.22 6.66 -37.59
C PHE A 570 -27.21 5.41 -36.71
N ILE A 571 -28.16 4.51 -36.98
CA ILE A 571 -28.23 3.14 -36.46
C ILE A 571 -28.16 2.19 -37.65
N ASP A 572 -27.14 1.33 -37.66
CA ASP A 572 -26.94 0.33 -38.71
C ASP A 572 -27.39 -1.06 -38.26
N PHE A 573 -28.02 -1.76 -39.20
CA PHE A 573 -28.44 -3.14 -39.05
C PHE A 573 -27.66 -4.01 -40.03
N HIS A 574 -26.92 -4.99 -39.50
CA HIS A 574 -26.23 -6.02 -40.27
C HIS A 574 -26.89 -7.38 -40.02
N SER A 575 -27.48 -7.94 -41.06
CA SER A 575 -28.16 -9.23 -41.11
C SER A 575 -27.50 -10.22 -42.08
N SER A 576 -26.70 -9.74 -43.04
CA SER A 576 -26.12 -10.53 -44.12
C SER A 576 -24.80 -11.21 -43.77
N GLY A 577 -24.13 -10.80 -42.68
CA GLY A 577 -22.80 -11.29 -42.30
C GLY A 577 -21.68 -10.90 -43.29
N SER A 578 -21.96 -9.99 -44.23
CA SER A 578 -20.99 -9.45 -45.18
C SER A 578 -20.33 -8.19 -44.62
N VAL A 579 -19.16 -7.81 -45.18
CA VAL A 579 -18.41 -6.59 -44.78
C VAL A 579 -19.00 -5.32 -45.42
N ASN A 580 -20.32 -5.26 -45.58
CA ASN A 580 -21.00 -4.07 -46.08
C ASN A 580 -21.17 -3.06 -44.94
N ASP A 581 -21.22 -1.77 -45.27
CA ASP A 581 -21.42 -0.69 -44.30
C ASP A 581 -22.76 -0.83 -43.54
N TYR A 582 -23.84 -1.30 -44.20
CA TYR A 582 -25.13 -1.64 -43.59
C TYR A 582 -26.00 -2.48 -44.54
N ASP A 583 -26.96 -3.25 -44.00
CA ASP A 583 -28.07 -3.85 -44.79
C ASP A 583 -29.36 -3.01 -44.68
N ALA A 584 -29.56 -2.37 -43.53
CA ALA A 584 -30.56 -1.33 -43.34
C ALA A 584 -30.03 -0.26 -42.37
N ARG A 585 -30.47 0.99 -42.55
CA ARG A 585 -30.03 2.15 -41.74
C ARG A 585 -31.20 3.05 -41.38
N ILE A 586 -31.19 3.56 -40.15
CA ILE A 586 -31.97 4.73 -39.75
C ILE A 586 -30.98 5.88 -39.53
N ILE A 587 -31.15 6.99 -40.25
CA ILE A 587 -30.22 8.13 -40.20
C ILE A 587 -30.98 9.44 -40.02
N SER A 588 -30.40 10.35 -39.22
CA SER A 588 -30.85 11.73 -39.07
C SER A 588 -29.99 12.66 -39.93
N LEU A 589 -30.62 13.51 -40.74
CA LEU A 589 -29.98 14.40 -41.71
C LEU A 589 -30.46 15.85 -41.56
N GLY A 590 -29.58 16.81 -41.84
CA GLY A 590 -29.94 18.21 -42.09
C GLY A 590 -30.53 18.98 -40.92
N GLY A 591 -30.40 18.50 -39.69
CA GLY A 591 -30.85 19.21 -38.49
C GLY A 591 -30.07 20.51 -38.26
N ASP A 592 -30.75 21.53 -37.73
CA ASP A 592 -30.17 22.78 -37.27
C ASP A 592 -30.57 23.05 -35.80
N ALA A 593 -30.35 24.26 -35.31
CA ALA A 593 -30.71 24.65 -33.94
C ALA A 593 -32.24 24.66 -33.65
N THR A 594 -33.08 24.41 -34.65
CA THR A 594 -34.54 24.42 -34.55
C THR A 594 -35.06 23.01 -34.27
N SER A 595 -35.80 22.86 -33.17
CA SER A 595 -36.40 21.57 -32.81
C SER A 595 -37.34 21.04 -33.90
N GLY A 596 -37.10 19.80 -34.33
CA GLY A 596 -37.93 19.11 -35.31
C GLY A 596 -37.58 19.36 -36.78
N ASN A 597 -36.50 20.10 -37.07
CA ASN A 597 -36.13 20.45 -38.45
C ASN A 597 -35.23 19.39 -39.15
N ALA A 598 -34.89 18.30 -38.47
CA ALA A 598 -34.12 17.20 -39.05
C ALA A 598 -35.01 16.25 -39.86
N ALA A 599 -34.46 15.67 -40.93
CA ALA A 599 -35.07 14.58 -41.67
C ALA A 599 -34.63 13.23 -41.10
N VAL A 600 -35.58 12.31 -40.88
CA VAL A 600 -35.28 10.89 -40.59
C VAL A 600 -35.42 10.10 -41.87
N GLN A 601 -34.32 9.51 -42.34
CA GLN A 601 -34.32 8.62 -43.50
C GLN A 601 -34.19 7.17 -43.03
N ILE A 602 -35.06 6.30 -43.56
CA ILE A 602 -34.95 4.85 -43.45
C ILE A 602 -34.41 4.34 -44.79
N VAL A 603 -33.19 3.83 -44.78
CA VAL A 603 -32.55 3.23 -45.96
C VAL A 603 -32.68 1.72 -45.83
N ALA A 604 -33.61 1.13 -46.56
CA ALA A 604 -33.88 -0.30 -46.56
C ALA A 604 -34.51 -0.73 -47.90
N ALA A 605 -34.40 -2.02 -48.23
CA ALA A 605 -35.06 -2.59 -49.41
C ALA A 605 -36.60 -2.64 -49.27
N GLU A 606 -37.10 -2.81 -48.04
CA GLU A 606 -38.53 -2.84 -47.72
C GLU A 606 -38.78 -2.17 -46.35
N THR A 607 -39.91 -1.49 -46.21
CA THR A 607 -40.41 -0.96 -44.93
C THR A 607 -41.84 -1.45 -44.70
N VAL A 608 -42.07 -2.25 -43.67
CA VAL A 608 -43.40 -2.80 -43.34
C VAL A 608 -44.00 -2.01 -42.18
N THR A 609 -45.16 -1.38 -42.39
CA THR A 609 -45.89 -0.61 -41.38
C THR A 609 -47.40 -0.80 -41.51
N ASN A 610 -48.16 -0.55 -40.43
CA ASN A 610 -49.61 -0.70 -40.40
C ASN A 610 -50.36 0.43 -41.13
N GLN A 611 -49.86 1.67 -41.04
CA GLN A 611 -50.43 2.82 -41.74
C GLN A 611 -49.34 3.81 -42.12
N LEU A 612 -49.39 4.30 -43.35
CA LEU A 612 -48.61 5.45 -43.82
C LEU A 612 -49.57 6.64 -43.97
N ARG A 613 -49.31 7.74 -43.27
CA ARG A 613 -50.11 8.98 -43.29
C ARG A 613 -49.21 10.20 -43.16
N PRO A 614 -49.62 11.38 -43.66
CA PRO A 614 -48.91 12.62 -43.34
C PRO A 614 -49.06 12.98 -41.86
N ALA A 615 -48.12 13.77 -41.34
CA ALA A 615 -48.18 14.30 -39.98
C ALA A 615 -49.30 15.33 -39.85
N ASP A 616 -49.35 16.28 -40.79
CA ASP A 616 -50.34 17.34 -40.90
C ASP A 616 -51.37 17.06 -42.00
N ASP A 617 -52.63 17.47 -41.78
CA ASP A 617 -53.71 17.32 -42.75
C ASP A 617 -53.49 18.23 -43.99
N ASN A 618 -53.65 17.65 -45.18
CA ASN A 618 -53.56 18.34 -46.47
C ASN A 618 -52.27 19.17 -46.73
N LEU A 619 -51.15 18.84 -46.07
CA LEU A 619 -49.87 19.54 -46.25
C LEU A 619 -48.90 18.82 -47.20
N SER A 620 -48.81 17.50 -47.10
CA SER A 620 -47.81 16.70 -47.84
C SER A 620 -48.44 15.87 -48.96
N SER A 621 -47.77 15.85 -50.13
CA SER A 621 -48.13 15.00 -51.26
C SER A 621 -47.50 13.60 -51.17
N LEU A 622 -48.12 12.60 -51.79
CA LEU A 622 -47.53 11.26 -51.95
C LEU A 622 -46.77 11.18 -53.28
N GLY A 623 -45.47 11.49 -53.22
CA GLY A 623 -44.61 11.64 -54.40
C GLY A 623 -44.62 13.06 -54.98
N THR A 624 -43.78 13.29 -55.99
CA THR A 624 -43.62 14.57 -56.71
C THR A 624 -43.48 14.35 -58.22
N GLY A 625 -43.39 15.43 -59.02
CA GLY A 625 -43.19 15.34 -60.47
C GLY A 625 -41.95 14.55 -60.89
N SER A 626 -40.88 14.59 -60.08
CA SER A 626 -39.64 13.84 -60.32
C SER A 626 -39.59 12.50 -59.58
N TYR A 627 -40.31 12.36 -58.46
CA TYR A 627 -40.33 11.14 -57.64
C TYR A 627 -41.71 10.50 -57.64
N ARG A 628 -42.05 9.88 -58.77
CA ARG A 628 -43.37 9.29 -59.02
C ARG A 628 -43.42 7.84 -58.55
N TRP A 629 -44.55 7.46 -57.98
CA TRP A 629 -44.87 6.05 -57.75
C TRP A 629 -45.12 5.37 -59.10
N SER A 630 -44.48 4.23 -59.34
CA SER A 630 -44.67 3.47 -60.57
C SER A 630 -46.07 2.85 -60.66
N VAL A 631 -46.65 2.46 -59.52
CA VAL A 631 -48.00 1.89 -59.40
C VAL A 631 -48.50 2.02 -57.96
N VAL A 632 -49.82 2.13 -57.79
CA VAL A 632 -50.50 1.99 -56.48
C VAL A 632 -51.40 0.76 -56.55
N TRP A 633 -51.09 -0.28 -55.76
CA TRP A 633 -51.92 -1.46 -55.60
C TRP A 633 -52.83 -1.31 -54.38
N ALA A 634 -54.13 -1.15 -54.59
CA ALA A 634 -55.11 -0.98 -53.52
C ALA A 634 -56.34 -1.89 -53.75
N ALA A 635 -56.94 -2.37 -52.65
CA ALA A 635 -58.15 -3.19 -52.72
C ALA A 635 -59.40 -2.38 -53.13
N THR A 636 -59.43 -1.08 -52.82
CA THR A 636 -60.47 -0.12 -53.22
C THR A 636 -59.82 1.12 -53.83
N GLY A 637 -60.56 1.88 -54.65
CA GLY A 637 -60.09 3.15 -55.20
C GLY A 637 -59.79 4.20 -54.14
N THR A 638 -59.09 5.27 -54.55
CA THR A 638 -58.79 6.42 -53.68
C THR A 638 -60.08 7.14 -53.25
N ILE A 639 -60.10 7.65 -52.02
CA ILE A 639 -61.20 8.48 -51.50
C ILE A 639 -60.77 9.94 -51.59
N SER A 640 -61.50 10.75 -52.36
CA SER A 640 -61.31 12.21 -52.41
C SER A 640 -62.44 12.92 -51.67
N THR A 641 -62.12 13.73 -50.65
CA THR A 641 -63.11 14.48 -49.88
C THR A 641 -63.93 15.39 -50.80
N SER A 642 -65.26 15.23 -50.79
CA SER A 642 -66.19 16.05 -51.58
C SER A 642 -67.35 16.61 -50.78
N ASP A 643 -67.02 17.10 -49.58
CA ASP A 643 -67.97 17.71 -48.67
C ASP A 643 -68.39 19.13 -49.13
N PRO A 644 -69.68 19.44 -49.26
CA PRO A 644 -70.15 20.78 -49.67
C PRO A 644 -69.79 21.88 -48.67
N ARG A 645 -69.42 21.57 -47.42
CA ARG A 645 -68.92 22.54 -46.44
C ARG A 645 -67.55 23.10 -46.81
N LEU A 646 -66.79 22.38 -47.63
CA LEU A 646 -65.42 22.71 -48.02
C LEU A 646 -65.29 23.17 -49.48
N LYS A 647 -66.40 23.26 -50.24
CA LYS A 647 -66.40 23.54 -51.68
C LYS A 647 -67.44 24.59 -52.05
N ARG A 648 -67.12 25.42 -53.05
CA ARG A 648 -68.07 26.29 -53.77
C ARG A 648 -68.27 25.74 -55.17
N PHE A 649 -69.52 25.50 -55.56
CA PHE A 649 -69.86 25.13 -56.93
C PHE A 649 -69.83 26.37 -57.83
N ILE A 650 -69.27 26.21 -59.03
CA ILE A 650 -69.22 27.24 -60.07
C ILE A 650 -70.40 26.99 -61.01
N ASP A 651 -71.28 27.96 -61.15
CA ASP A 651 -72.40 27.95 -62.09
C ASP A 651 -72.10 28.92 -63.24
N ASP A 652 -71.26 28.46 -64.17
CA ASP A 652 -70.92 29.18 -65.41
C ASP A 652 -71.19 28.25 -66.59
N GLN A 653 -72.43 28.31 -67.07
CA GLN A 653 -72.92 27.44 -68.13
C GLN A 653 -72.18 27.64 -69.47
N MET A 654 -71.72 28.87 -69.74
CA MET A 654 -71.03 29.18 -71.00
C MET A 654 -69.62 28.59 -71.01
N MET A 655 -68.91 28.74 -69.90
CA MET A 655 -67.61 28.12 -69.71
C MET A 655 -67.70 26.58 -69.68
N MET A 656 -68.74 26.02 -69.06
CA MET A 656 -68.99 24.57 -69.09
C MET A 656 -69.30 24.05 -70.50
N ALA A 657 -70.13 24.72 -71.29
CA ALA A 657 -70.40 24.33 -72.66
C ALA A 657 -69.14 24.36 -73.55
N ALA A 658 -68.26 25.35 -73.36
CA ALA A 658 -66.96 25.41 -74.02
C ALA A 658 -66.05 24.25 -73.59
N ALA A 659 -66.02 23.93 -72.29
CA ALA A 659 -65.23 22.82 -71.77
C ALA A 659 -65.75 21.47 -72.29
N TYR A 660 -67.06 21.30 -72.44
CA TYR A 660 -67.68 20.12 -73.03
C TYR A 660 -67.26 19.92 -74.49
N ARG A 661 -67.28 20.97 -75.31
CA ARG A 661 -66.80 20.89 -76.70
C ARG A 661 -65.31 20.54 -76.78
N ALA A 662 -64.49 21.18 -75.94
CA ALA A 662 -63.06 20.89 -75.86
C ALA A 662 -62.81 19.41 -75.55
N VAL A 663 -63.42 18.84 -74.50
CA VAL A 663 -63.19 17.43 -74.15
C VAL A 663 -63.77 16.43 -75.15
N LEU A 664 -64.88 16.77 -75.82
CA LEU A 664 -65.47 15.91 -76.86
C LEU A 664 -64.65 15.89 -78.15
N SER A 665 -63.80 16.90 -78.38
CA SER A 665 -62.86 16.90 -79.51
C SER A 665 -61.59 16.08 -79.28
N LEU A 666 -61.32 15.66 -78.05
CA LEU A 666 -60.10 14.91 -77.72
C LEU A 666 -60.17 13.48 -78.23
N ASN A 667 -59.06 13.01 -78.80
CA ASN A 667 -58.89 11.62 -79.17
C ASN A 667 -58.36 10.81 -77.98
N ILE A 668 -59.11 9.80 -77.55
CA ILE A 668 -58.63 8.80 -76.60
C ILE A 668 -57.91 7.72 -77.40
N LEU A 669 -56.59 7.64 -77.25
CA LEU A 669 -55.72 6.79 -78.07
C LEU A 669 -54.98 5.74 -77.22
N PRO A 670 -54.69 4.56 -77.79
CA PRO A 670 -53.72 3.64 -77.20
C PRO A 670 -52.31 4.23 -77.29
N PHE A 671 -51.51 4.06 -76.25
CA PHE A 671 -50.10 4.45 -76.21
C PHE A 671 -49.25 3.43 -75.46
N GLN A 672 -47.94 3.44 -75.70
CA GLN A 672 -46.94 2.65 -74.97
C GLN A 672 -45.85 3.61 -74.47
N TRP A 673 -45.26 3.31 -73.31
CA TRP A 673 -44.14 4.09 -72.80
C TRP A 673 -42.87 3.77 -73.60
N LEU A 674 -42.13 4.80 -74.02
CA LEU A 674 -40.90 4.62 -74.81
C LEU A 674 -39.87 3.75 -74.08
N ASP A 675 -39.70 3.94 -72.77
CA ASP A 675 -38.79 3.12 -71.95
C ASP A 675 -39.24 1.65 -71.92
N ALA A 676 -40.55 1.40 -71.82
CA ALA A 676 -41.09 0.04 -71.83
C ALA A 676 -40.92 -0.63 -73.21
N ILE A 677 -41.02 0.12 -74.30
CA ILE A 677 -40.70 -0.39 -75.65
C ILE A 677 -39.21 -0.72 -75.74
N SER A 678 -38.34 0.15 -75.23
CA SER A 678 -36.89 -0.10 -75.23
C SER A 678 -36.51 -1.33 -74.41
N GLU A 679 -37.20 -1.60 -73.30
CA GLU A 679 -36.93 -2.73 -72.42
C GLU A 679 -37.58 -4.04 -72.90
N LYS A 680 -38.81 -3.98 -73.42
CA LYS A 680 -39.68 -5.16 -73.64
C LYS A 680 -40.04 -5.40 -75.10
N GLY A 681 -39.63 -4.52 -76.02
CA GLY A 681 -39.99 -4.61 -77.43
C GLY A 681 -41.51 -4.69 -77.64
N ASP A 682 -41.95 -5.65 -78.45
CA ASP A 682 -43.36 -5.85 -78.79
C ASP A 682 -44.24 -6.25 -77.58
N ASP A 683 -43.64 -6.73 -76.48
CA ASP A 683 -44.35 -7.10 -75.24
C ASP A 683 -44.66 -5.89 -74.33
N ALA A 684 -44.27 -4.67 -74.74
CA ALA A 684 -44.64 -3.46 -74.01
C ALA A 684 -46.17 -3.31 -73.96
N ARG A 685 -46.72 -3.14 -72.76
CA ARG A 685 -48.18 -3.08 -72.55
C ARG A 685 -48.78 -1.81 -73.18
N ILE A 686 -49.94 -1.96 -73.80
CA ILE A 686 -50.73 -0.86 -74.35
C ILE A 686 -51.54 -0.21 -73.22
N HIS A 687 -51.35 1.09 -73.02
CA HIS A 687 -52.13 1.96 -72.15
C HIS A 687 -53.15 2.74 -72.99
N ILE A 688 -54.22 3.25 -72.37
CA ILE A 688 -55.25 4.04 -73.06
C ILE A 688 -55.37 5.39 -72.35
N GLY A 689 -55.32 6.48 -73.11
CA GLY A 689 -55.37 7.82 -72.53
C GLY A 689 -55.42 8.93 -73.56
N VAL A 690 -55.18 10.16 -73.10
CA VAL A 690 -55.04 11.36 -73.92
C VAL A 690 -53.63 11.92 -73.77
N ASN A 691 -53.17 12.63 -74.80
CA ASN A 691 -51.96 13.42 -74.70
C ASN A 691 -52.26 14.72 -73.94
N ALA A 692 -51.43 15.10 -72.97
CA ALA A 692 -51.68 16.28 -72.16
C ALA A 692 -51.61 17.57 -73.00
N GLN A 693 -50.71 17.63 -73.98
CA GLN A 693 -50.58 18.74 -74.93
C GLN A 693 -51.87 18.92 -75.75
N ASP A 694 -52.53 17.84 -76.18
CA ASP A 694 -53.78 17.94 -76.94
C ASP A 694 -54.91 18.53 -76.09
N VAL A 695 -54.91 18.27 -74.78
CA VAL A 695 -55.87 18.89 -73.84
C VAL A 695 -55.66 20.39 -73.75
N LEU A 696 -54.40 20.83 -73.68
CA LEU A 696 -54.04 22.25 -73.69
C LEU A 696 -54.56 22.94 -74.96
N ASP A 697 -54.31 22.34 -76.13
CA ASP A 697 -54.73 22.88 -77.42
C ASP A 697 -56.25 22.91 -77.58
N ALA A 698 -56.96 21.85 -77.16
CA ALA A 698 -58.41 21.76 -77.27
C ALA A 698 -59.14 22.80 -76.40
N PHE A 699 -58.63 23.07 -75.19
CA PHE A 699 -59.20 24.10 -74.31
C PHE A 699 -58.94 25.50 -74.89
N ALA A 700 -57.73 25.75 -75.39
CA ALA A 700 -57.38 27.02 -76.02
C ALA A 700 -58.24 27.32 -77.26
N ALA A 701 -58.55 26.30 -78.07
CA ALA A 701 -59.42 26.43 -79.25
C ALA A 701 -60.85 26.88 -78.90
N GLU A 702 -61.34 26.55 -77.71
CA GLU A 702 -62.65 26.97 -77.19
C GLU A 702 -62.58 28.25 -76.34
N GLY A 703 -61.43 28.93 -76.32
CA GLY A 703 -61.21 30.16 -75.56
C GLY A 703 -61.04 29.93 -74.05
N LEU A 704 -60.70 28.71 -73.64
CA LEU A 704 -60.46 28.34 -72.24
C LEU A 704 -58.97 28.20 -71.95
N ASP A 705 -58.59 28.52 -70.72
CA ASP A 705 -57.24 28.28 -70.20
C ASP A 705 -57.24 26.96 -69.43
N ALA A 706 -56.52 25.94 -69.94
CA ALA A 706 -56.43 24.63 -69.31
C ALA A 706 -55.81 24.67 -67.91
N HIS A 707 -54.90 25.62 -67.63
CA HIS A 707 -54.25 25.76 -66.31
C HIS A 707 -55.23 26.19 -65.21
N ARG A 708 -56.40 26.73 -65.57
CA ARG A 708 -57.47 27.03 -64.62
C ARG A 708 -58.26 25.80 -64.19
N PHE A 709 -58.04 24.65 -64.82
CA PHE A 709 -58.69 23.39 -64.49
C PHE A 709 -57.65 22.46 -63.87
N ALA A 710 -57.92 21.99 -62.65
CA ALA A 710 -57.03 21.05 -61.98
C ALA A 710 -56.86 19.71 -62.71
N LEU A 711 -57.66 19.44 -63.75
CA LEU A 711 -57.49 18.27 -64.62
C LEU A 711 -56.16 18.28 -65.38
N PHE A 712 -55.63 19.46 -65.69
CA PHE A 712 -54.36 19.65 -66.37
C PHE A 712 -53.32 20.07 -65.34
N CYS A 713 -52.21 19.34 -65.26
CA CYS A 713 -51.11 19.59 -64.34
C CYS A 713 -49.84 19.87 -65.14
N GLU A 714 -49.11 20.90 -64.73
CA GLU A 714 -47.77 21.18 -65.21
C GLU A 714 -46.88 21.35 -63.99
N ASP A 715 -45.99 20.39 -63.77
CA ASP A 715 -45.10 20.36 -62.60
C ASP A 715 -43.64 20.48 -63.07
N PRO A 716 -42.81 21.31 -62.42
CA PRO A 716 -41.39 21.39 -62.76
C PRO A 716 -40.69 20.05 -62.51
N GLU A 717 -39.86 19.63 -63.46
CA GLU A 717 -38.95 18.51 -63.26
C GLU A 717 -37.73 19.02 -62.51
N VAL A 718 -37.49 18.47 -61.33
CA VAL A 718 -36.28 18.69 -60.54
C VAL A 718 -35.34 17.50 -60.70
N GLU A 719 -34.05 17.77 -60.75
CA GLU A 719 -33.01 16.75 -60.67
C GLU A 719 -32.19 16.98 -59.41
N ILE A 720 -31.65 15.90 -58.83
CA ILE A 720 -30.61 16.03 -57.82
C ILE A 720 -29.31 16.24 -58.57
N ILE A 721 -28.72 17.41 -58.41
CA ILE A 721 -27.35 17.65 -58.82
C ILE A 721 -26.41 17.42 -57.64
N GLU A 722 -25.30 16.77 -57.95
CA GLU A 722 -24.13 16.69 -57.07
C GLU A 722 -23.39 18.03 -57.17
N ILE A 723 -23.55 18.87 -56.15
CA ILE A 723 -22.78 20.10 -56.02
C ILE A 723 -21.51 19.75 -55.27
N VAL A 724 -20.43 19.68 -56.03
CA VAL A 724 -19.08 19.63 -55.49
C VAL A 724 -18.70 21.04 -55.08
N THR A 725 -18.78 21.32 -53.78
CA THR A 725 -18.31 22.59 -53.24
C THR A 725 -16.86 22.44 -52.81
N PRO A 726 -15.93 23.19 -53.41
CA PRO A 726 -14.56 23.26 -52.94
C PRO A 726 -14.54 23.94 -51.57
N VAL A 727 -14.39 23.17 -50.49
CA VAL A 727 -14.21 23.71 -49.15
C VAL A 727 -12.72 23.73 -48.84
N GLU A 728 -12.23 24.88 -48.41
CA GLU A 728 -10.87 24.99 -47.90
C GLU A 728 -10.78 24.27 -46.56
N ILE A 729 -10.03 23.18 -46.54
CA ILE A 729 -9.65 22.46 -45.34
C ILE A 729 -8.14 22.58 -45.14
N PRO A 730 -7.61 22.45 -43.92
CA PRO A 730 -6.16 22.45 -43.72
C PRO A 730 -5.50 21.31 -44.53
N GLU A 731 -4.53 21.64 -45.38
CA GLU A 731 -3.65 20.67 -46.05
C GLU A 731 -2.87 19.94 -44.96
N VAL A 732 -2.91 18.61 -44.96
CA VAL A 732 -2.14 17.81 -44.00
C VAL A 732 -0.87 17.29 -44.66
N GLU A 733 0.25 17.36 -43.97
CA GLU A 733 1.48 16.69 -44.36
C GLU A 733 1.68 15.42 -43.52
N ALA A 734 2.05 14.35 -44.22
CA ALA A 734 2.44 13.09 -43.63
C ALA A 734 3.86 13.22 -43.08
N ILE A 735 3.99 13.48 -41.78
CA ILE A 735 5.28 13.45 -41.10
C ILE A 735 5.50 12.09 -40.47
N GLU A 736 6.67 11.53 -40.74
CA GLU A 736 7.11 10.26 -40.20
C GLU A 736 7.53 10.49 -38.73
N LYS A 737 6.64 10.14 -37.79
CA LYS A 737 6.93 10.21 -36.36
C LYS A 737 7.16 8.81 -35.83
N MET A 738 8.28 8.62 -35.13
CA MET A 738 8.55 7.36 -34.45
C MET A 738 7.53 7.16 -33.35
N ARG A 739 6.69 6.12 -33.48
CA ARG A 739 5.69 5.77 -32.49
C ARG A 739 5.88 4.32 -32.10
N VAL A 740 5.86 4.07 -30.80
CA VAL A 740 5.97 2.72 -30.26
C VAL A 740 4.62 2.02 -30.49
N VAL A 741 4.61 1.03 -31.38
CA VAL A 741 3.39 0.27 -31.73
C VAL A 741 3.54 -1.21 -31.39
N PRO A 742 2.46 -1.86 -30.92
CA PRO A 742 2.44 -3.30 -30.69
C PRO A 742 2.38 -4.05 -32.02
N VAL A 743 3.44 -4.80 -32.34
CA VAL A 743 3.52 -5.69 -33.50
C VAL A 743 3.32 -7.13 -33.01
N VAL A 744 2.33 -7.82 -33.59
CA VAL A 744 2.02 -9.21 -33.26
C VAL A 744 2.80 -10.14 -34.19
N GLU A 745 3.69 -10.96 -33.63
CA GLU A 745 4.38 -12.02 -34.35
C GLU A 745 4.05 -13.36 -33.68
N GLY A 746 3.22 -14.17 -34.34
CA GLY A 746 2.66 -15.40 -33.76
C GLY A 746 1.77 -15.09 -32.55
N ASP A 747 2.02 -15.74 -31.42
CA ASP A 747 1.23 -15.60 -30.18
C ASP A 747 1.79 -14.55 -29.20
N ARG A 748 2.67 -13.64 -29.66
CA ARG A 748 3.33 -12.63 -28.82
C ARG A 748 3.26 -11.23 -29.44
N VAL A 749 3.17 -10.22 -28.57
CA VAL A 749 3.09 -8.80 -28.93
C VAL A 749 4.38 -8.09 -28.51
N PHE A 750 5.05 -7.42 -29.45
CA PHE A 750 6.28 -6.67 -29.24
C PHE A 750 6.02 -5.17 -29.42
N MET A 751 6.52 -4.32 -28.52
CA MET A 751 6.51 -2.88 -28.71
C MET A 751 7.76 -2.49 -29.52
N ARG A 752 7.60 -2.10 -30.78
CA ARG A 752 8.70 -1.61 -31.62
C ARG A 752 8.45 -0.15 -31.95
N GLU A 753 9.51 0.67 -31.89
CA GLU A 753 9.50 1.97 -32.54
C GLU A 753 9.48 1.73 -34.04
N GLN A 754 8.34 2.04 -34.65
CA GLN A 754 8.24 2.07 -36.08
C GLN A 754 7.85 3.48 -36.49
N PRO A 755 8.31 3.91 -37.67
CA PRO A 755 7.80 5.13 -38.26
C PRO A 755 6.30 4.98 -38.47
N VAL A 756 5.52 5.77 -37.75
CA VAL A 756 4.09 5.90 -37.99
C VAL A 756 3.90 7.24 -38.68
N ILE A 757 3.30 7.18 -39.86
CA ILE A 757 2.92 8.38 -40.59
C ILE A 757 1.80 9.05 -39.80
N VAL A 758 2.07 10.24 -39.28
CA VAL A 758 1.07 11.07 -38.60
C VAL A 758 0.80 12.26 -39.51
N GLU A 759 -0.46 12.43 -39.88
CA GLU A 759 -0.90 13.58 -40.67
C GLU A 759 -1.06 14.78 -39.74
N THR A 760 -0.25 15.81 -39.94
CA THR A 760 -0.35 17.08 -39.21
C THR A 760 -0.71 18.22 -40.16
N PRO A 761 -1.47 19.24 -39.73
CA PRO A 761 -1.75 20.40 -40.56
C PRO A 761 -0.45 21.08 -40.99
N LYS A 762 -0.25 21.21 -42.30
CA LYS A 762 0.87 21.91 -42.90
C LYS A 762 0.67 23.39 -42.66
N THR A 763 1.63 24.07 -42.03
CA THR A 763 1.54 25.49 -41.70
C THR A 763 2.60 26.28 -42.46
N ARG A 764 2.31 27.54 -42.83
CA ARG A 764 3.31 28.51 -43.28
C ARG A 764 3.52 29.57 -42.20
N SER A 765 4.77 29.84 -41.86
CA SER A 765 5.11 30.88 -40.88
C SER A 765 5.17 32.25 -41.55
N LEU A 766 4.28 33.15 -41.15
CA LEU A 766 4.26 34.54 -41.62
C LEU A 766 4.88 35.47 -40.57
N PRO A 767 5.71 36.44 -40.95
CA PRO A 767 6.22 37.42 -40.00
C PRO A 767 5.08 38.32 -39.52
N ILE A 768 4.93 38.44 -38.20
CA ILE A 768 4.03 39.41 -37.57
C ILE A 768 4.66 40.79 -37.78
N LEU A 769 3.88 41.76 -38.25
CA LEU A 769 4.35 43.13 -38.52
C LEU A 769 3.72 44.12 -37.54
N ASN A 770 4.45 45.19 -37.24
CA ASN A 770 3.92 46.39 -36.59
C ASN A 770 3.01 47.18 -37.54
N GLU A 771 2.22 48.14 -37.02
CA GLU A 771 1.32 48.98 -37.84
C GLU A 771 2.04 49.76 -38.96
N ASP A 772 3.35 49.98 -38.85
CA ASP A 772 4.19 50.64 -39.86
C ASP A 772 4.75 49.67 -40.93
N GLY A 773 4.41 48.38 -40.85
CA GLY A 773 4.86 47.33 -41.76
C GLY A 773 6.24 46.75 -41.45
N SER A 774 6.93 47.21 -40.40
CA SER A 774 8.18 46.60 -39.93
C SER A 774 7.93 45.28 -39.18
N PRO A 775 8.84 44.29 -39.20
CA PRO A 775 8.66 43.06 -38.43
C PRO A 775 8.55 43.34 -36.93
N PHE A 776 7.51 42.80 -36.29
CA PHE A 776 7.37 42.80 -34.83
C PHE A 776 8.42 41.87 -34.25
N MET A 777 9.43 42.45 -33.61
CA MET A 777 10.55 41.70 -33.07
C MET A 777 10.22 41.24 -31.66
N ARG A 778 10.12 39.93 -31.46
CA ARG A 778 9.99 39.34 -30.13
C ARG A 778 11.37 39.25 -29.49
N LYS A 779 11.43 39.59 -28.21
CA LYS A 779 12.62 39.41 -27.38
C LYS A 779 12.86 37.92 -27.14
N VAL A 780 14.03 37.44 -27.53
CA VAL A 780 14.48 36.06 -27.26
C VAL A 780 15.72 36.12 -26.40
N VAL A 781 15.68 35.39 -25.31
CA VAL A 781 16.82 35.27 -24.39
C VAL A 781 17.45 33.93 -24.68
N SER A 782 18.67 33.96 -25.23
CA SER A 782 19.48 32.76 -25.40
C SER A 782 20.54 32.72 -24.31
N GLU A 783 20.63 31.58 -23.65
CA GLU A 783 21.63 31.32 -22.63
C GLU A 783 22.81 30.60 -23.27
N SER A 784 23.99 31.19 -23.18
CA SER A 784 25.24 30.55 -23.58
C SER A 784 26.26 30.66 -22.46
N ILE A 785 27.13 29.65 -22.33
CA ILE A 785 28.21 29.66 -21.35
C ILE A 785 29.50 29.94 -22.10
N GLU A 786 30.08 31.12 -21.86
CA GLU A 786 31.43 31.49 -22.29
C GLU A 786 32.29 31.74 -21.05
N ASP A 787 33.48 31.16 -21.01
CA ASP A 787 34.45 31.25 -19.90
C ASP A 787 33.85 31.01 -18.48
N GLY A 788 32.90 30.09 -18.38
CA GLY A 788 32.38 29.61 -17.10
C GLY A 788 31.41 30.56 -16.38
N GLN A 789 30.95 31.64 -17.04
CA GLN A 789 29.83 32.44 -16.57
C GLN A 789 28.63 32.30 -17.51
N LEU A 790 27.43 32.33 -16.92
CA LEU A 790 26.19 32.33 -17.68
C LEU A 790 26.03 33.69 -18.35
N VAL A 791 26.23 33.74 -19.67
CA VAL A 791 26.04 34.95 -20.47
C VAL A 791 24.65 34.86 -21.07
N MET A 792 23.75 35.73 -20.59
CA MET A 792 22.44 35.90 -21.20
C MET A 792 22.55 36.88 -22.36
N THR A 793 22.43 36.35 -23.57
CA THR A 793 22.42 37.17 -24.78
C THR A 793 20.96 37.47 -25.14
N VAL A 794 20.61 38.75 -25.11
CA VAL A 794 19.28 39.21 -25.51
C VAL A 794 19.29 39.48 -27.01
N GLY A 795 18.71 38.55 -27.76
CA GLY A 795 18.43 38.71 -29.18
C GLY A 795 17.01 39.22 -29.42
N PHE A 796 16.81 39.78 -30.60
CA PHE A 796 15.49 40.10 -31.12
C PHE A 796 15.32 39.34 -32.42
N GLU A 797 14.26 38.53 -32.52
CA GLU A 797 13.91 37.83 -33.75
C GLU A 797 12.51 38.22 -34.22
N PRO A 798 12.22 38.16 -35.52
CA PRO A 798 10.87 38.42 -36.02
C PRO A 798 9.90 37.40 -35.43
N ALA A 799 8.85 37.86 -34.75
CA ALA A 799 7.79 36.97 -34.31
C ALA A 799 7.02 36.46 -35.53
N THR A 800 6.69 35.17 -35.57
CA THR A 800 5.92 34.58 -36.65
C THR A 800 4.55 34.11 -36.17
N TYR A 801 3.58 34.14 -37.07
CA TYR A 801 2.27 33.54 -36.92
C TYR A 801 2.18 32.37 -37.90
N ASP A 802 1.92 31.17 -37.37
CA ASP A 802 1.79 29.96 -38.18
C ASP A 802 0.36 29.84 -38.66
N GLU A 803 0.16 30.12 -39.95
CA GLU A 803 -1.12 30.00 -40.60
C GLU A 803 -1.22 28.61 -41.26
N PRO A 804 -2.30 27.83 -41.03
CA PRO A 804 -2.50 26.57 -41.73
C PRO A 804 -2.60 26.82 -43.24
N VAL A 805 -1.82 26.07 -44.01
CA VAL A 805 -1.91 26.02 -45.46
C VAL A 805 -3.20 25.28 -45.80
N MET A 806 -4.13 25.96 -46.44
CA MET A 806 -5.41 25.36 -46.81
C MET A 806 -5.28 24.67 -48.17
N THR A 807 -5.87 23.49 -48.29
CA THR A 807 -6.10 22.79 -49.55
C THR A 807 -7.60 22.68 -49.80
N THR A 808 -7.96 22.63 -51.06
CA THR A 808 -9.35 22.56 -51.47
C THR A 808 -9.78 21.11 -51.54
N LYS A 809 -10.77 20.71 -50.72
CA LYS A 809 -11.42 19.41 -50.81
C LYS A 809 -12.86 19.55 -51.27
N ASP A 810 -13.19 18.74 -52.24
CA ASP A 810 -14.50 18.63 -52.84
C ASP A 810 -15.48 17.97 -51.84
N VAL A 811 -16.41 18.76 -51.31
CA VAL A 811 -17.54 18.29 -50.49
C VAL A 811 -18.76 18.16 -51.37
N VAL A 812 -19.29 16.94 -51.46
CA VAL A 812 -20.47 16.61 -52.25
C VAL A 812 -21.73 16.94 -51.47
N THR A 813 -22.52 17.88 -51.97
CA THR A 813 -23.84 18.20 -51.44
C THR A 813 -24.87 17.91 -52.52
N TYR A 814 -25.93 17.16 -52.18
CA TYR A 814 -27.03 16.88 -53.09
C TYR A 814 -28.08 17.98 -52.97
N LEU A 815 -28.33 18.71 -54.05
CA LEU A 815 -29.35 19.76 -54.09
C LEU A 815 -30.35 19.47 -55.20
N GLU A 816 -31.64 19.62 -54.88
CA GLU A 816 -32.70 19.60 -55.87
C GLU A 816 -32.66 20.91 -56.67
N GLN A 817 -32.35 20.81 -57.97
CA GLN A 817 -32.39 21.93 -58.88
C GLN A 817 -33.49 21.72 -59.92
N PRO A 818 -34.30 22.76 -60.25
CA PRO A 818 -35.19 22.71 -61.40
C PRO A 818 -34.39 22.51 -62.69
N THR A 819 -34.74 21.50 -63.48
CA THR A 819 -34.11 21.17 -64.78
C THR A 819 -34.48 22.16 -65.89
N GLY A 820 -35.36 23.12 -65.60
CA GLY A 820 -35.97 24.01 -66.59
C GLY A 820 -37.02 23.36 -67.49
N ARG A 821 -37.26 22.04 -67.33
CA ARG A 821 -38.34 21.31 -68.00
C ARG A 821 -39.53 21.16 -67.06
N THR A 822 -40.72 21.03 -67.64
CA THR A 822 -41.94 20.68 -66.90
C THR A 822 -42.45 19.33 -67.39
N ARG A 823 -43.09 18.59 -66.50
CA ARG A 823 -43.85 17.39 -66.84
C ARG A 823 -45.33 17.75 -66.88
N LEU A 824 -45.97 17.45 -68.00
CA LEU A 824 -47.42 17.59 -68.13
C LEU A 824 -48.10 16.31 -67.65
N GLY A 825 -49.20 16.48 -66.91
CA GLY A 825 -50.00 15.40 -66.37
C GLY A 825 -51.49 15.66 -66.56
N ILE A 826 -52.26 14.58 -66.68
CA ILE A 826 -53.73 14.63 -66.72
C ILE A 826 -54.28 13.89 -65.51
N ARG A 827 -55.15 14.55 -64.76
CA ARG A 827 -55.99 13.92 -63.75
C ARG A 827 -57.18 13.25 -64.42
N TYR A 828 -56.98 12.00 -64.82
CA TYR A 828 -57.95 11.23 -65.60
C TYR A 828 -59.31 11.12 -64.93
N GLU A 829 -59.38 11.14 -63.59
CA GLU A 829 -60.66 11.12 -62.87
C GLU A 829 -61.48 12.40 -63.11
N GLN A 830 -60.84 13.57 -63.20
CA GLN A 830 -61.52 14.82 -63.48
C GLN A 830 -61.88 14.94 -64.96
N LEU A 831 -60.97 14.54 -65.86
CA LEU A 831 -61.23 14.50 -67.29
C LEU A 831 -62.41 13.57 -67.61
N ALA A 832 -62.43 12.37 -67.02
CA ALA A 832 -63.53 11.42 -67.20
C ALA A 832 -64.85 11.98 -66.70
N MET A 833 -64.89 12.62 -65.52
CA MET A 833 -66.11 13.26 -65.01
C MET A 833 -66.62 14.38 -65.93
N LEU A 834 -65.71 15.18 -66.49
CA LEU A 834 -66.05 16.25 -67.44
C LEU A 834 -66.57 15.67 -68.77
N MET A 835 -65.95 14.62 -69.28
CA MET A 835 -66.43 13.90 -70.47
C MET A 835 -67.80 13.26 -70.24
N ILE A 836 -68.04 12.64 -69.09
CA ILE A 836 -69.35 12.07 -68.73
C ILE A 836 -70.42 13.17 -68.65
N ALA A 837 -70.09 14.32 -68.05
CA ALA A 837 -70.99 15.47 -68.00
C ALA A 837 -71.32 15.99 -69.41
N ALA A 838 -70.30 16.13 -70.27
CA ALA A 838 -70.48 16.54 -71.66
C ALA A 838 -71.37 15.56 -72.44
N MET A 839 -71.15 14.25 -72.29
CA MET A 839 -71.97 13.22 -72.95
C MET A 839 -73.43 13.24 -72.46
N ARG A 840 -73.66 13.52 -71.18
CA ARG A 840 -75.01 13.67 -70.61
C ARG A 840 -75.74 14.87 -71.22
N ASP A 841 -75.03 15.98 -71.42
CA ASP A 841 -75.58 17.23 -71.97
C ASP A 841 -75.96 17.10 -73.45
N VAL A 842 -75.14 16.38 -74.24
CA VAL A 842 -75.42 16.07 -75.66
C VAL A 842 -76.66 15.17 -75.83
N GLY A 843 -77.01 14.37 -74.82
CA GLY A 843 -78.22 13.53 -74.82
C GLY A 843 -79.52 14.26 -74.43
N SER A 844 -79.45 15.53 -74.03
CA SER A 844 -80.61 16.37 -73.65
C SER A 844 -81.01 17.42 -74.68
N ALA A 845 -80.43 17.40 -75.89
CA ALA A 845 -80.80 18.23 -77.03
C ALA A 845 -81.73 17.49 -78.01
#